data_AF-A0A2M7S1K6-F1
#
_entry.id   AF-A0A2M7S1K6-F1
#
_cell.length_a   1.000
_cell.length_b   1.000
_cell.length_c   1.000
_cell.angle_alpha   90.00
_cell.angle_beta   90.00
_cell.angle_gamma   90.00
#
_symmetry.space_group_name_H-M   'P 1'
#
loop_
_entity.id
_entity.type
_entity.pdbx_description
1 polymer ?
#
loop_
_entity_poly.entity_id
_entity_poly.type
_entity_poly.pdbx_seq_one_letter_code
_entity_poly.pdbx_strand_id
1 'polypeptide(L)'
;MIKITGVKIAVAVFLYWCIIFWLTRVTPCSGEIREGEEMLKNIHFFQREIEPVYQTWIIGPGEHLSIFDNITDLKVCKERTGVNATVMGPIVQIIVDKNLNSLKHVKFDTSYLYHYRIPELLEEEKIYSGIFIGEFNNPFFSSYREFYKLHPEAFMLDKDNNFIKVDSIQILSVDDPTMMQATSKFIRDAVEIFEEHPYLKFWVIGGEESYPDYFALPVGDFRPASIKHFEEFLRLKRWDIPTNKELIFTKENNTTKAAWYLYREQAMVDRAAFYMQQFLKADRSRPIFYPTHGNPFAGDMRCKLGQSPSLLAGVVDGLEMGHITIDDDDEILNLLYLSNFTAFGTPTIAPRLGNKTLDSTAQGGGRSFTPVMLRRLVYECLGMGLWHIGPIHWTSRGADGEWALKDTPAEKEASIVFKEIKKASSLLTGMSRLQPRVGLYVSDATWVKCWNPLWTDFFQQAIANQWQITIVNDALLSAKLAEKMPILISIDNSYVSIETRKRLEEYLSAGGYLFVWGEFGVYDEIMRRDPIKVIGKKYRKGKVIKLDFPSESEKKELVNEFLTTNGAWKWCHEYSSVSLDKVEKEILKYFPISTLKPVEVETKEKTAPVNIYTLTDGTSLLTVVINRTDKLLKFHLEPMRELFTSGQDWCYYDIIAEKTILATKYYSEEMTLAPYGTSLVWIYPSVDEKLIDMEVKKALETMSRYKDRELDISFLHNIEKSLREDMQNDSLFPKTYCLARFILSSLCLKRNVTEYSDGSIDIWAEVYDCNGKPVSNAQVYVRLVPGVFKWLPLQENQRGKYKITLSQEDLPVFYDSKEQKYKPLSGSNYSLNRV
;
A
#
# COMPACT_ATOMS: atom_id res chain seq x y z
N MET A 1 -34.09 -12.62 67.96
CA MET A 1 -34.87 -13.88 67.92
C MET A 1 -34.63 -14.47 66.53
N ILE A 2 -33.95 -15.58 66.26
CA ILE A 2 -33.56 -16.78 67.02
C ILE A 2 -32.11 -17.11 66.64
N LYS A 3 -31.30 -17.48 67.65
CA LYS A 3 -29.97 -18.11 67.54
C LYS A 3 -30.13 -19.58 67.15
N ILE A 4 -29.11 -20.18 66.54
CA ILE A 4 -28.42 -21.42 66.97
C ILE A 4 -27.18 -21.57 66.04
N THR A 5 -25.95 -21.22 66.45
CA THR A 5 -24.90 -22.06 67.11
C THR A 5 -24.73 -23.43 66.43
N GLY A 6 -23.58 -23.82 65.87
CA GLY A 6 -22.21 -23.74 66.37
C GLY A 6 -21.68 -25.16 66.57
N VAL A 7 -20.47 -25.48 66.08
CA VAL A 7 -19.30 -26.07 66.78
C VAL A 7 -18.67 -27.09 65.79
N LYS A 8 -17.49 -26.86 65.19
CA LYS A 8 -16.09 -26.87 65.67
C LYS A 8 -15.51 -28.27 65.94
N ILE A 9 -14.19 -28.34 65.67
CA ILE A 9 -13.15 -29.32 66.04
C ILE A 9 -12.78 -30.25 64.85
N ALA A 10 -11.72 -30.01 64.07
CA ALA A 10 -10.28 -29.81 64.35
C ALA A 10 -9.50 -31.11 64.61
N VAL A 11 -8.67 -31.53 63.64
CA VAL A 11 -7.36 -32.20 63.79
C VAL A 11 -6.59 -31.84 62.50
N ALA A 12 -5.68 -30.86 62.48
CA ALA A 12 -4.33 -30.83 63.04
C ALA A 12 -3.28 -31.61 62.20
N VAL A 13 -2.36 -30.81 61.65
CA VAL A 13 -0.90 -31.06 61.59
C VAL A 13 -0.37 -31.99 60.49
N PHE A 14 0.00 -31.37 59.38
CA PHE A 14 1.38 -31.45 58.85
C PHE A 14 1.69 -30.01 58.36
N LEU A 15 2.46 -29.23 59.13
CA LEU A 15 3.88 -28.93 58.87
C LEU A 15 4.12 -28.44 57.42
N TYR A 16 4.81 -27.34 57.12
CA TYR A 16 5.51 -26.30 57.88
C TYR A 16 6.16 -25.43 56.79
N TRP A 17 5.97 -24.09 56.85
CA TRP A 17 6.88 -23.05 56.30
C TRP A 17 7.01 -22.94 54.75
N CYS A 18 6.90 -21.77 54.09
CA CYS A 18 7.31 -20.41 54.47
C CYS A 18 6.35 -19.31 53.99
N ILE A 19 6.40 -18.20 54.73
CA ILE A 19 5.80 -16.87 54.54
C ILE A 19 6.66 -16.04 53.54
N ILE A 20 6.07 -14.99 52.92
CA ILE A 20 6.63 -13.64 52.56
C ILE A 20 6.61 -13.24 51.05
N PHE A 21 5.75 -12.23 50.73
CA PHE A 21 5.74 -11.25 49.60
C PHE A 21 5.51 -11.76 48.15
N TRP A 22 4.88 -11.07 47.18
CA TRP A 22 4.04 -9.85 47.04
C TRP A 22 3.44 -9.91 45.60
N LEU A 23 2.33 -9.21 45.34
CA LEU A 23 1.81 -8.80 44.01
C LEU A 23 1.74 -9.82 42.85
N THR A 24 0.52 -10.25 42.51
CA THR A 24 0.10 -10.38 41.10
C THR A 24 -1.37 -10.02 41.00
N ARG A 25 -1.64 -8.85 40.41
CA ARG A 25 -2.98 -8.44 39.98
C ARG A 25 -3.41 -9.36 38.84
N VAL A 26 -4.40 -10.17 39.14
CA VAL A 26 -5.32 -10.78 38.18
C VAL A 26 -6.46 -9.77 37.99
N THR A 27 -6.79 -9.41 36.75
CA THR A 27 -8.11 -8.83 36.43
C THR A 27 -8.65 -9.49 35.15
N PRO A 28 -9.87 -10.06 35.19
CA PRO A 28 -10.61 -10.57 34.03
C PRO A 28 -11.48 -9.47 33.38
N CYS A 29 -11.99 -9.76 32.18
CA CYS A 29 -12.92 -8.91 31.42
C CYS A 29 -14.21 -8.55 32.18
N SER A 30 -14.83 -7.44 31.72
CA SER A 30 -16.14 -6.87 32.06
C SER A 30 -16.24 -6.06 33.37
N GLY A 31 -16.09 -4.74 33.24
CA GLY A 31 -16.33 -3.74 34.27
C GLY A 31 -16.10 -2.35 33.69
N GLU A 32 -16.96 -1.39 34.03
CA GLU A 32 -17.07 -0.04 33.46
C GLU A 32 -15.72 0.63 33.18
N ILE A 33 -15.57 1.07 31.92
CA ILE A 33 -14.35 1.64 31.37
C ILE A 33 -14.14 3.02 32.02
N ARG A 34 -13.07 3.18 32.81
CA ARG A 34 -12.46 4.49 33.04
C ARG A 34 -11.70 4.87 31.76
N GLU A 35 -12.47 5.35 30.80
CA GLU A 35 -12.12 5.76 29.44
C GLU A 35 -11.18 6.98 29.52
N GLY A 36 -9.89 6.80 29.19
CA GLY A 36 -8.96 7.93 28.98
C GLY A 36 -7.50 7.63 29.34
N GLU A 37 -7.21 7.26 30.58
CA GLU A 37 -5.82 7.23 31.08
C GLU A 37 -5.10 5.87 30.93
N GLU A 38 -5.83 4.75 30.89
CA GLU A 38 -5.20 3.42 30.74
C GLU A 38 -4.86 3.07 29.28
N MET A 39 -5.56 3.68 28.31
CA MET A 39 -5.32 3.41 26.88
C MET A 39 -3.99 3.97 26.38
N LEU A 40 -3.46 5.00 27.06
CA LEU A 40 -2.17 5.64 26.74
C LEU A 40 -0.95 4.88 27.28
N LYS A 41 -1.10 3.97 28.25
CA LYS A 41 0.03 3.30 28.91
C LYS A 41 0.60 2.09 28.16
N ASN A 42 -0.10 1.60 27.12
CA ASN A 42 0.30 0.42 26.35
C ASN A 42 0.56 0.71 24.86
N ILE A 43 0.67 1.97 24.45
CA ILE A 43 0.98 2.30 23.05
C ILE A 43 2.47 2.04 22.81
N HIS A 44 2.77 0.99 22.03
CA HIS A 44 4.08 0.85 21.39
C HIS A 44 4.22 2.00 20.39
N PHE A 45 4.94 3.06 20.76
CA PHE A 45 4.93 4.35 20.04
C PHE A 45 5.44 4.28 18.60
N PHE A 46 6.21 3.26 18.25
CA PHE A 46 6.83 3.12 16.92
C PHE A 46 6.31 1.90 16.16
N GLN A 47 5.01 1.89 15.87
CA GLN A 47 4.43 0.85 15.03
C GLN A 47 4.76 1.10 13.56
N ARG A 48 5.10 0.02 12.85
CA ARG A 48 5.34 0.01 11.40
C ARG A 48 4.03 -0.14 10.63
N GLU A 49 3.89 0.60 9.53
CA GLU A 49 2.71 0.50 8.66
C GLU A 49 2.69 -0.81 7.87
N ILE A 50 3.83 -1.21 7.29
CA ILE A 50 3.94 -2.46 6.54
C ILE A 50 3.81 -3.68 7.46
N GLU A 51 3.08 -4.70 7.00
CA GLU A 51 2.90 -5.93 7.78
C GLU A 51 4.20 -6.76 7.78
N PRO A 52 4.63 -7.34 8.92
CA PRO A 52 5.93 -7.99 9.05
C PRO A 52 6.20 -9.13 8.07
N VAL A 53 5.17 -9.85 7.61
CA VAL A 53 5.32 -10.98 6.68
C VAL A 53 6.06 -10.60 5.40
N TYR A 54 5.89 -9.35 4.94
CA TYR A 54 6.50 -8.85 3.72
C TYR A 54 8.00 -8.56 3.83
N GLN A 55 8.56 -8.60 5.04
CA GLN A 55 10.01 -8.44 5.25
C GLN A 55 10.83 -9.66 4.81
N THR A 56 10.13 -10.74 4.45
CA THR A 56 10.71 -11.84 3.66
C THR A 56 11.26 -11.34 2.33
N TRP A 57 10.61 -10.34 1.71
CA TRP A 57 10.97 -9.81 0.40
C TRP A 57 11.62 -8.43 0.46
N ILE A 58 11.31 -7.65 1.49
CA ILE A 58 11.71 -6.24 1.62
C ILE A 58 12.62 -6.08 2.83
N ILE A 59 13.83 -5.56 2.59
CA ILE A 59 14.79 -5.30 3.67
C ILE A 59 14.55 -3.91 4.25
N GLY A 60 14.30 -2.91 3.41
CA GLY A 60 14.00 -1.54 3.84
C GLY A 60 13.70 -0.58 2.68
N PRO A 61 13.34 0.68 2.98
CA PRO A 61 13.04 1.68 1.97
C PRO A 61 14.26 2.02 1.12
N GLY A 62 14.06 2.29 -0.18
CA GLY A 62 15.14 2.62 -1.11
C GLY A 62 16.15 1.49 -1.38
N GLU A 63 15.81 0.24 -1.08
CA GLU A 63 16.65 -0.94 -1.38
C GLU A 63 16.99 -1.04 -2.87
N HIS A 64 15.99 -0.81 -3.74
CA HIS A 64 16.11 -0.84 -5.18
C HIS A 64 15.87 0.53 -5.79
N LEU A 65 16.89 1.02 -6.49
CA LEU A 65 16.90 2.29 -7.21
C LEU A 65 17.12 2.01 -8.69
N SER A 66 16.12 2.36 -9.51
CA SER A 66 16.11 2.09 -10.94
C SER A 66 15.88 3.33 -11.78
N ILE A 67 16.09 3.20 -13.09
CA ILE A 67 15.55 4.09 -14.10
C ILE A 67 14.89 3.19 -15.14
N PHE A 68 13.63 3.44 -15.47
CA PHE A 68 12.88 2.60 -16.41
C PHE A 68 13.40 2.75 -17.85
N ASP A 69 13.18 1.72 -18.68
CA ASP A 69 13.55 1.70 -20.11
C ASP A 69 15.05 1.91 -20.38
N ASN A 70 15.91 1.24 -19.61
CA ASN A 70 17.37 1.36 -19.71
C ASN A 70 18.07 0.11 -20.25
N ILE A 71 17.34 -0.94 -20.63
CA ILE A 71 17.91 -2.28 -20.83
C ILE A 71 18.94 -2.34 -21.97
N THR A 72 18.74 -1.55 -23.02
CA THR A 72 19.63 -1.47 -24.18
C THR A 72 20.94 -0.72 -23.89
N ASP A 73 21.01 -0.01 -22.77
CA ASP A 73 22.12 0.84 -22.35
C ASP A 73 22.37 0.73 -20.84
N LEU A 74 22.11 -0.46 -20.28
CA LEU A 74 22.00 -0.70 -18.84
C LEU A 74 23.30 -0.40 -18.11
N LYS A 75 24.42 -0.85 -18.69
CA LYS A 75 25.75 -0.63 -18.15
C LYS A 75 26.07 0.86 -18.04
N VAL A 76 25.79 1.64 -19.09
CA VAL A 76 26.04 3.09 -19.09
C VAL A 76 25.11 3.80 -18.11
N CYS A 77 23.83 3.42 -18.06
CA CYS A 77 22.88 3.93 -17.08
C CYS A 77 23.41 3.72 -15.65
N LYS A 78 23.84 2.49 -15.35
CA LYS A 78 24.44 2.11 -14.07
C LYS A 78 25.72 2.89 -13.76
N GLU A 79 26.64 3.03 -14.71
CA GLU A 79 27.89 3.78 -14.52
C GLU A 79 27.64 5.27 -14.23
N ARG A 80 26.65 5.89 -14.88
CA ARG A 80 26.38 7.33 -14.78
C ARG A 80 25.53 7.71 -13.57
N THR A 81 24.55 6.88 -13.22
CA THR A 81 23.55 7.19 -12.18
C THR A 81 23.71 6.34 -10.93
N GLY A 82 24.47 5.24 -11.01
CA GLY A 82 24.60 4.31 -9.91
C GLY A 82 23.33 3.55 -9.61
N VAL A 83 22.42 3.28 -10.55
CA VAL A 83 21.28 2.36 -10.31
C VAL A 83 21.76 0.98 -9.82
N ASN A 84 20.97 0.32 -8.96
CA ASN A 84 21.19 -1.08 -8.54
C ASN A 84 20.01 -1.99 -8.91
N ALA A 85 18.99 -1.45 -9.56
CA ALA A 85 17.87 -2.19 -10.10
C ALA A 85 17.45 -1.67 -11.48
N THR A 86 16.71 -2.47 -12.21
CA THR A 86 16.00 -2.11 -13.44
C THR A 86 14.60 -2.71 -13.41
N VAL A 87 13.71 -2.23 -14.28
CA VAL A 87 12.39 -2.83 -14.47
C VAL A 87 12.08 -2.91 -15.95
N MET A 88 11.51 -4.03 -16.36
CA MET A 88 11.30 -4.37 -17.76
C MET A 88 9.82 -4.59 -18.04
N GLY A 89 9.33 -3.96 -19.10
CA GLY A 89 8.06 -4.30 -19.74
C GLY A 89 8.32 -4.81 -21.14
N PRO A 90 8.56 -6.12 -21.36
CA PRO A 90 8.63 -6.65 -22.71
C PRO A 90 7.38 -6.23 -23.49
N ILE A 91 7.58 -5.57 -24.64
CA ILE A 91 6.47 -5.23 -25.54
C ILE A 91 5.85 -6.56 -25.96
N VAL A 92 4.63 -6.80 -25.49
CA VAL A 92 3.89 -7.99 -25.86
C VAL A 92 3.51 -7.91 -27.33
N GLN A 93 4.13 -8.76 -28.12
CA GLN A 93 3.65 -9.09 -29.45
C GLN A 93 3.00 -10.46 -29.41
N ILE A 94 1.75 -10.53 -29.86
CA ILE A 94 1.09 -11.81 -30.07
C ILE A 94 1.50 -12.34 -31.44
N ILE A 95 2.29 -13.40 -31.45
CA ILE A 95 2.62 -14.15 -32.65
C ILE A 95 1.56 -15.22 -32.87
N VAL A 96 0.97 -15.20 -34.06
CA VAL A 96 0.10 -16.27 -34.53
C VAL A 96 0.85 -17.10 -35.56
N ASP A 97 0.93 -18.42 -35.36
CA ASP A 97 1.37 -19.33 -36.42
C ASP A 97 0.36 -19.32 -37.58
N LYS A 98 0.79 -18.77 -38.72
CA LYS A 98 -0.04 -18.61 -39.92
C LYS A 98 -0.49 -19.94 -40.54
N ASN A 99 0.13 -21.07 -40.19
CA ASN A 99 -0.19 -22.36 -40.78
C ASN A 99 -1.28 -23.13 -40.01
N LEU A 100 -1.60 -22.71 -38.78
CA LEU A 100 -2.45 -23.46 -37.86
C LEU A 100 -3.35 -22.49 -37.09
N ASN A 101 -4.42 -22.00 -37.74
CA ASN A 101 -5.44 -21.08 -37.21
C ASN A 101 -6.20 -21.65 -35.98
N SER A 102 -5.52 -21.84 -34.85
CA SER A 102 -6.14 -22.28 -33.59
C SER A 102 -5.39 -21.72 -32.38
N LEU A 103 -6.11 -21.63 -31.26
CA LEU A 103 -5.61 -21.25 -29.93
C LEU A 103 -4.32 -21.97 -29.51
N LYS A 104 -4.04 -23.17 -30.02
CA LYS A 104 -2.80 -23.92 -29.74
C LYS A 104 -1.53 -23.19 -30.20
N HIS A 105 -1.64 -22.18 -31.06
CA HIS A 105 -0.50 -21.53 -31.71
C HIS A 105 -0.46 -20.00 -31.55
N VAL A 106 -1.28 -19.45 -30.63
CA VAL A 106 -1.12 -18.07 -30.17
C VAL A 106 -0.05 -18.06 -29.09
N LYS A 107 1.08 -17.41 -29.35
CA LYS A 107 2.17 -17.27 -28.37
C LYS A 107 2.58 -15.82 -28.24
N PHE A 108 2.96 -15.44 -27.03
CA PHE A 108 3.61 -14.16 -26.80
C PHE A 108 5.05 -14.27 -27.29
N ASP A 109 5.54 -13.21 -27.91
CA ASP A 109 6.92 -13.17 -28.35
C ASP A 109 7.88 -13.02 -27.16
N THR A 110 8.37 -14.15 -26.65
CA THR A 110 9.43 -14.16 -25.64
C THR A 110 10.81 -13.87 -26.25
N SER A 111 10.93 -13.73 -27.58
CA SER A 111 12.22 -13.52 -28.23
C SER A 111 12.93 -12.28 -27.71
N TYR A 112 12.20 -11.27 -27.24
CA TYR A 112 12.79 -10.11 -26.56
C TYR A 112 13.65 -10.52 -25.36
N LEU A 113 13.14 -11.41 -24.49
CA LEU A 113 13.87 -11.89 -23.30
C LEU A 113 15.16 -12.62 -23.68
N TYR A 114 15.13 -13.39 -24.76
CA TYR A 114 16.29 -14.12 -25.29
C TYR A 114 17.24 -13.23 -26.09
N HIS A 115 16.71 -12.30 -26.88
CA HIS A 115 17.46 -11.41 -27.77
C HIS A 115 18.39 -10.51 -26.98
N TYR A 116 17.92 -10.01 -25.84
CA TYR A 116 18.73 -9.21 -24.93
C TYR A 116 19.49 -10.04 -23.89
N ARG A 117 19.38 -11.39 -23.92
CA ARG A 117 20.02 -12.29 -22.95
C ARG A 117 19.80 -11.79 -21.52
N ILE A 118 18.54 -11.49 -21.20
CA ILE A 118 18.19 -10.74 -20.00
C ILE A 118 18.72 -11.40 -18.72
N PRO A 119 18.53 -12.72 -18.49
CA PRO A 119 19.12 -13.37 -17.32
C PRO A 119 20.64 -13.13 -17.21
N GLU A 120 21.38 -13.35 -18.30
CA GLU A 120 22.83 -13.19 -18.29
C GLU A 120 23.24 -11.73 -18.09
N LEU A 121 22.53 -10.78 -18.70
CA LEU A 121 22.79 -9.35 -18.51
C LEU A 121 22.60 -8.93 -17.05
N LEU A 122 21.57 -9.45 -16.38
CA LEU A 122 21.33 -9.18 -14.95
C LEU A 122 22.46 -9.73 -14.07
N GLU A 123 22.98 -10.92 -14.39
CA GLU A 123 24.11 -11.52 -13.68
C GLU A 123 25.44 -10.80 -13.94
N GLU A 124 25.75 -10.53 -15.22
CA GLU A 124 26.94 -9.82 -15.67
C GLU A 124 27.03 -8.44 -15.01
N GLU A 125 25.91 -7.72 -14.99
CA GLU A 125 25.82 -6.39 -14.38
C GLU A 125 25.44 -6.43 -12.90
N LYS A 126 25.20 -7.59 -12.29
CA LYS A 126 24.81 -7.74 -10.88
C LYS A 126 23.71 -6.76 -10.44
N ILE A 127 22.63 -6.70 -11.21
CA ILE A 127 21.57 -5.69 -11.07
C ILE A 127 20.22 -6.37 -10.85
N TYR A 128 19.47 -5.90 -9.87
CA TYR A 128 18.16 -6.48 -9.56
C TYR A 128 17.12 -6.09 -10.60
N SER A 129 16.07 -6.90 -10.77
CA SER A 129 15.02 -6.65 -11.76
C SER A 129 13.62 -6.93 -11.22
N GLY A 130 12.67 -6.13 -11.70
CA GLY A 130 11.24 -6.47 -11.76
C GLY A 130 10.80 -6.63 -13.21
N ILE A 131 9.86 -7.54 -13.48
CA ILE A 131 9.40 -7.79 -14.85
C ILE A 131 7.86 -7.73 -14.92
N PHE A 132 7.37 -6.88 -15.82
CA PHE A 132 5.95 -6.78 -16.19
C PHE A 132 5.63 -7.89 -17.20
N ILE A 133 4.68 -8.74 -16.89
CA ILE A 133 4.28 -9.87 -17.74
C ILE A 133 2.75 -9.94 -17.79
N GLY A 134 2.23 -9.85 -19.01
CA GLY A 134 0.81 -9.94 -19.31
C GLY A 134 0.45 -9.06 -20.49
N GLU A 135 -0.82 -9.05 -20.88
CA GLU A 135 -1.32 -8.14 -21.90
C GLU A 135 -1.32 -6.67 -21.43
N PHE A 136 -1.57 -5.78 -22.38
CA PHE A 136 -1.86 -4.36 -22.15
C PHE A 136 -3.25 -4.11 -22.70
N ASN A 137 -4.12 -3.44 -21.93
CA ASN A 137 -5.38 -2.96 -22.48
C ASN A 137 -5.40 -1.43 -22.70
N ASN A 138 -4.30 -0.73 -22.40
CA ASN A 138 -4.14 0.68 -22.77
C ASN A 138 -4.29 0.86 -24.29
N PRO A 139 -5.22 1.70 -24.76
CA PRO A 139 -5.50 1.87 -26.20
C PRO A 139 -4.31 2.33 -27.04
N PHE A 140 -3.29 2.95 -26.44
CA PHE A 140 -2.12 3.48 -27.16
C PHE A 140 -0.92 2.53 -27.22
N PHE A 141 -0.87 1.51 -26.35
CA PHE A 141 0.25 0.56 -26.27
C PHE A 141 -0.13 -0.85 -26.75
N SER A 142 -1.41 -1.12 -26.94
CA SER A 142 -1.91 -2.39 -27.45
C SER A 142 -1.73 -2.47 -28.98
N SER A 143 -1.15 -3.56 -29.49
CA SER A 143 -1.02 -3.81 -30.94
C SER A 143 -1.38 -5.26 -31.26
N TYR A 144 -2.69 -5.54 -31.28
CA TYR A 144 -3.23 -6.89 -31.43
C TYR A 144 -3.83 -7.13 -32.82
N ARG A 145 -3.26 -6.52 -33.87
CA ARG A 145 -3.82 -6.54 -35.25
C ARG A 145 -4.01 -7.94 -35.83
N GLU A 146 -3.01 -8.82 -35.70
CA GLU A 146 -3.13 -10.19 -36.19
C GLU A 146 -4.07 -11.03 -35.32
N PHE A 147 -4.09 -10.78 -34.01
CA PHE A 147 -5.02 -11.44 -33.09
C PHE A 147 -6.47 -11.06 -33.40
N TYR A 148 -6.76 -9.79 -33.70
CA TYR A 148 -8.09 -9.33 -34.13
C TYR A 148 -8.63 -10.06 -35.36
N LYS A 149 -7.77 -10.37 -36.33
CA LYS A 149 -8.20 -11.11 -37.54
C LYS A 149 -8.71 -12.51 -37.24
N LEU A 150 -8.26 -13.11 -36.13
CA LEU A 150 -8.59 -14.49 -35.75
C LEU A 150 -9.64 -14.56 -34.66
N HIS A 151 -9.62 -13.59 -33.74
CA HIS A 151 -10.44 -13.53 -32.55
C HIS A 151 -11.13 -12.17 -32.42
N PRO A 152 -11.95 -11.73 -33.40
CA PRO A 152 -12.66 -10.46 -33.31
C PRO A 152 -13.59 -10.38 -32.09
N GLU A 153 -14.06 -11.52 -31.57
CA GLU A 153 -14.88 -11.62 -30.36
C GLU A 153 -14.18 -11.17 -29.08
N ALA A 154 -12.83 -11.11 -29.07
CA ALA A 154 -12.03 -10.71 -27.92
C ALA A 154 -11.94 -9.19 -27.71
N PHE A 155 -12.49 -8.40 -28.62
CA PHE A 155 -12.34 -6.95 -28.65
C PHE A 155 -13.60 -6.24 -28.13
N MET A 156 -13.38 -5.06 -27.54
CA MET A 156 -14.44 -4.26 -26.92
C MET A 156 -15.43 -3.74 -27.97
N LEU A 157 -16.71 -3.82 -27.60
CA LEU A 157 -17.81 -3.18 -28.33
C LEU A 157 -18.37 -2.03 -27.50
N ASP A 158 -18.76 -0.95 -28.19
CA ASP A 158 -19.57 0.12 -27.63
C ASP A 158 -21.05 -0.29 -27.50
N LYS A 159 -21.88 0.62 -26.99
CA LYS A 159 -23.32 0.37 -26.80
C LYS A 159 -24.08 0.03 -28.09
N ASP A 160 -23.60 0.55 -29.22
CA ASP A 160 -24.17 0.41 -30.56
C ASP A 160 -23.58 -0.81 -31.31
N ASN A 161 -22.75 -1.61 -30.62
CA ASN A 161 -22.05 -2.79 -31.10
C ASN A 161 -20.94 -2.50 -32.14
N ASN A 162 -20.35 -1.31 -32.13
CA ASN A 162 -19.16 -1.01 -32.92
C ASN A 162 -17.89 -1.33 -32.13
N PHE A 163 -16.84 -1.78 -32.84
CA PHE A 163 -15.51 -1.91 -32.25
C PHE A 163 -14.93 -0.54 -31.89
N ILE A 164 -14.43 -0.43 -30.67
CA ILE A 164 -13.70 0.75 -30.21
C ILE A 164 -12.25 0.65 -30.71
N LYS A 165 -11.72 1.76 -31.25
CA LYS A 165 -10.40 1.79 -31.89
C LYS A 165 -9.66 3.12 -31.74
N VAL A 166 -8.33 3.06 -31.75
CA VAL A 166 -7.40 4.20 -31.87
C VAL A 166 -6.53 3.98 -33.11
N ASP A 167 -6.46 4.95 -34.02
CA ASP A 167 -5.64 4.88 -35.25
C ASP A 167 -5.73 3.54 -36.03
N SER A 168 -6.93 2.94 -36.03
CA SER A 168 -7.30 1.63 -36.61
C SER A 168 -6.98 0.37 -35.79
N ILE A 169 -6.46 0.50 -34.59
CA ILE A 169 -6.19 -0.60 -33.67
C ILE A 169 -7.40 -0.81 -32.75
N GLN A 170 -7.98 -2.02 -32.76
CA GLN A 170 -9.08 -2.39 -31.87
C GLN A 170 -8.57 -2.63 -30.45
N ILE A 171 -9.40 -2.29 -29.46
CA ILE A 171 -9.06 -2.41 -28.04
C ILE A 171 -9.58 -3.75 -27.49
N LEU A 172 -8.73 -4.50 -26.80
CA LEU A 172 -9.10 -5.79 -26.18
C LEU A 172 -10.09 -5.59 -25.03
N SER A 173 -11.03 -6.53 -24.88
CA SER A 173 -11.93 -6.58 -23.73
C SER A 173 -11.20 -7.15 -22.51
N VAL A 174 -11.53 -6.63 -21.32
CA VAL A 174 -10.88 -6.99 -20.05
C VAL A 174 -11.14 -8.45 -19.68
N ASP A 175 -12.33 -8.97 -19.98
CA ASP A 175 -12.77 -10.28 -19.51
C ASP A 175 -12.69 -11.39 -20.56
N ASP A 176 -11.82 -11.24 -21.56
CA ASP A 176 -11.72 -12.20 -22.65
C ASP A 176 -11.02 -13.52 -22.28
N PRO A 177 -11.70 -14.68 -22.32
CA PRO A 177 -11.12 -15.96 -21.92
C PRO A 177 -9.99 -16.43 -22.85
N THR A 178 -10.02 -16.07 -24.13
CA THR A 178 -9.01 -16.45 -25.13
C THR A 178 -7.69 -15.75 -24.81
N MET A 179 -7.75 -14.43 -24.57
CA MET A 179 -6.58 -13.65 -24.16
C MET A 179 -6.04 -14.10 -22.80
N MET A 180 -6.91 -14.27 -21.80
CA MET A 180 -6.49 -14.69 -20.45
C MET A 180 -5.75 -16.04 -20.47
N GLN A 181 -6.17 -16.99 -21.31
CA GLN A 181 -5.48 -18.27 -21.47
C GLN A 181 -4.12 -18.12 -22.17
N ALA A 182 -4.02 -17.24 -23.17
CA ALA A 182 -2.76 -16.94 -23.83
C ALA A 182 -1.77 -16.28 -22.86
N THR A 183 -2.23 -15.30 -22.06
CA THR A 183 -1.43 -14.67 -21.00
C THR A 183 -1.00 -15.68 -19.93
N SER A 184 -1.89 -16.60 -19.51
CA SER A 184 -1.54 -17.69 -18.59
C SER A 184 -0.38 -18.55 -19.11
N LYS A 185 -0.34 -18.82 -20.41
CA LYS A 185 0.80 -19.51 -21.03
C LYS A 185 2.07 -18.65 -21.00
N PHE A 186 1.96 -17.37 -21.35
CA PHE A 186 3.10 -16.45 -21.32
C PHE A 186 3.73 -16.32 -19.92
N ILE A 187 2.90 -16.24 -18.87
CA ILE A 187 3.37 -16.23 -17.48
C ILE A 187 4.24 -17.46 -17.19
N ARG A 188 3.78 -18.67 -17.55
CA ARG A 188 4.55 -19.89 -17.32
C ARG A 188 5.86 -19.90 -18.09
N ASP A 189 5.81 -19.58 -19.38
CA ASP A 189 6.99 -19.57 -20.25
C ASP A 189 8.03 -18.54 -19.77
N ALA A 190 7.59 -17.36 -19.29
CA ALA A 190 8.47 -16.33 -18.73
C ALA A 190 9.07 -16.75 -17.39
N VAL A 191 8.27 -17.34 -16.49
CA VAL A 191 8.76 -17.81 -15.19
C VAL A 191 9.81 -18.91 -15.37
N GLU A 192 9.63 -19.83 -16.32
CA GLU A 192 10.60 -20.89 -16.63
C GLU A 192 11.97 -20.33 -17.03
N ILE A 193 12.01 -19.20 -17.75
CA ILE A 193 13.27 -18.53 -18.14
C ILE A 193 14.04 -17.99 -16.91
N PHE A 194 13.31 -17.56 -15.87
CA PHE A 194 13.87 -16.92 -14.68
C PHE A 194 13.79 -17.79 -13.42
N GLU A 195 13.61 -19.10 -13.58
CA GLU A 195 13.46 -20.04 -12.48
C GLU A 195 14.63 -19.87 -11.49
N GLU A 196 14.29 -19.55 -10.22
CA GLU A 196 15.26 -19.28 -9.14
C GLU A 196 16.32 -18.19 -9.40
N HIS A 197 16.17 -17.37 -10.45
CA HIS A 197 17.15 -16.33 -10.79
C HIS A 197 17.39 -15.33 -9.64
N PRO A 198 18.62 -15.19 -9.11
CA PRO A 198 18.89 -14.46 -7.87
C PRO A 198 18.68 -12.94 -7.98
N TYR A 199 18.76 -12.41 -9.20
CA TYR A 199 18.55 -11.00 -9.48
C TYR A 199 17.11 -10.63 -9.83
N LEU A 200 16.22 -11.59 -10.06
CA LEU A 200 14.80 -11.29 -10.25
C LEU A 200 14.13 -11.17 -8.87
N LYS A 201 13.47 -10.04 -8.61
CA LYS A 201 12.89 -9.74 -7.29
C LYS A 201 11.38 -9.82 -7.24
N PHE A 202 10.69 -9.45 -8.31
CA PHE A 202 9.23 -9.45 -8.34
C PHE A 202 8.67 -9.50 -9.76
N TRP A 203 7.39 -9.84 -9.84
CA TRP A 203 6.58 -9.80 -11.06
C TRP A 203 5.56 -8.67 -10.98
N VAL A 204 5.19 -8.11 -12.13
CA VAL A 204 4.07 -7.17 -12.26
C VAL A 204 3.09 -7.72 -13.29
N ILE A 205 1.80 -7.71 -12.97
CA ILE A 205 0.72 -8.27 -13.82
C ILE A 205 0.39 -7.31 -14.96
N GLY A 206 0.65 -7.70 -16.22
CA GLY A 206 0.28 -6.88 -17.38
C GLY A 206 1.03 -5.55 -17.45
N GLY A 207 0.41 -4.55 -18.09
CA GLY A 207 0.98 -3.20 -18.18
C GLY A 207 -0.07 -2.12 -18.49
N GLU A 208 -0.04 -1.03 -17.70
CA GLU A 208 -0.89 0.16 -17.83
C GLU A 208 -2.38 -0.09 -18.10
N GLU A 209 -3.07 -0.75 -17.18
CA GLU A 209 -4.46 -1.15 -17.41
C GLU A 209 -5.47 0.01 -17.22
N SER A 210 -6.37 0.21 -18.20
CA SER A 210 -7.41 1.25 -18.21
C SER A 210 -8.56 0.92 -19.17
N TYR A 211 -9.70 1.61 -19.06
CA TYR A 211 -10.75 1.52 -20.09
C TYR A 211 -10.64 2.67 -21.11
N PRO A 212 -11.16 2.47 -22.34
CA PRO A 212 -11.08 3.47 -23.42
C PRO A 212 -11.60 4.86 -23.06
N ASP A 213 -12.68 4.95 -22.29
CA ASP A 213 -13.33 6.20 -21.90
C ASP A 213 -12.50 7.07 -20.95
N TYR A 214 -11.44 6.52 -20.34
CA TYR A 214 -10.41 7.33 -19.68
C TYR A 214 -9.73 8.29 -20.66
N PHE A 215 -9.55 7.88 -21.91
CA PHE A 215 -8.94 8.67 -22.99
C PHE A 215 -9.98 9.35 -23.89
N ALA A 216 -11.17 9.64 -23.36
CA ALA A 216 -12.29 10.23 -24.09
C ALA A 216 -12.77 9.43 -25.32
N LEU A 217 -12.49 8.13 -25.38
CA LEU A 217 -13.09 7.21 -26.34
C LEU A 217 -14.46 6.72 -25.85
N PRO A 218 -15.28 6.05 -26.68
CA PRO A 218 -16.55 5.47 -26.24
C PRO A 218 -16.38 4.51 -25.05
N VAL A 219 -17.42 4.44 -24.19
CA VAL A 219 -17.50 3.44 -23.11
C VAL A 219 -17.62 2.04 -23.72
N GLY A 220 -16.78 1.10 -23.28
CA GLY A 220 -16.68 -0.26 -23.81
C GLY A 220 -17.29 -1.36 -22.95
N ASP A 221 -16.91 -2.61 -23.28
CA ASP A 221 -17.36 -3.88 -22.66
C ASP A 221 -18.85 -4.19 -22.77
N PHE A 222 -19.48 -3.84 -23.90
CA PHE A 222 -20.87 -4.18 -24.20
C PHE A 222 -21.05 -5.44 -25.06
N ARG A 223 -19.99 -6.24 -25.23
CA ARG A 223 -20.05 -7.54 -25.93
C ARG A 223 -20.88 -8.55 -25.14
N PRO A 224 -21.47 -9.58 -25.78
CA PRO A 224 -22.32 -10.55 -25.08
C PRO A 224 -21.69 -11.21 -23.85
N ALA A 225 -20.40 -11.54 -23.91
CA ALA A 225 -19.68 -12.14 -22.78
C ALA A 225 -19.56 -11.18 -21.58
N SER A 226 -19.29 -9.90 -21.81
CA SER A 226 -19.17 -8.89 -20.76
C SER A 226 -20.53 -8.50 -20.17
N ILE A 227 -21.60 -8.51 -20.96
CA ILE A 227 -22.96 -8.37 -20.44
C ILE A 227 -23.31 -9.56 -19.52
N LYS A 228 -22.95 -10.79 -19.92
CA LYS A 228 -23.16 -11.95 -19.05
C LYS A 228 -22.32 -11.90 -17.78
N HIS A 229 -21.10 -11.39 -17.85
CA HIS A 229 -20.28 -11.15 -16.67
C HIS A 229 -20.94 -10.13 -15.72
N PHE A 230 -21.50 -9.04 -16.27
CA PHE A 230 -22.28 -8.09 -15.49
C PHE A 230 -23.52 -8.72 -14.84
N GLU A 231 -24.28 -9.56 -15.57
CA GLU A 231 -25.42 -10.31 -15.03
C GLU A 231 -25.01 -11.22 -13.86
N GLU A 232 -23.88 -11.92 -14.02
CA GLU A 232 -23.31 -12.77 -12.98
C GLU A 232 -22.86 -11.97 -11.75
N PHE A 233 -22.32 -10.76 -11.97
CA PHE A 233 -21.97 -9.84 -10.89
C PHE A 233 -23.21 -9.36 -10.12
N LEU A 234 -24.29 -8.99 -10.83
CA LEU A 234 -25.57 -8.64 -10.20
C LEU A 234 -26.14 -9.83 -9.39
N ARG A 235 -26.02 -11.06 -9.92
CA ARG A 235 -26.42 -12.29 -9.23
C ARG A 235 -25.60 -12.52 -7.97
N LEU A 236 -24.28 -12.36 -8.04
CA LEU A 236 -23.37 -12.46 -6.89
C LEU A 236 -23.74 -11.47 -5.79
N LYS A 237 -24.05 -10.21 -6.17
CA LYS A 237 -24.47 -9.15 -5.24
C LYS A 237 -25.93 -9.26 -4.77
N ARG A 238 -26.70 -10.19 -5.37
CA ARG A 238 -28.15 -10.35 -5.14
C ARG A 238 -28.92 -9.05 -5.42
N TRP A 239 -28.53 -8.35 -6.48
CA TRP A 239 -29.16 -7.11 -6.91
C TRP A 239 -30.15 -7.37 -8.05
N ASP A 240 -31.41 -7.01 -7.82
CA ASP A 240 -32.44 -6.95 -8.85
C ASP A 240 -32.35 -5.60 -9.58
N ILE A 241 -31.48 -5.53 -10.59
CA ILE A 241 -31.19 -4.32 -11.38
C ILE A 241 -31.23 -4.71 -12.87
N PRO A 242 -31.91 -3.94 -13.73
CA PRO A 242 -31.97 -4.25 -15.15
C PRO A 242 -30.63 -3.98 -15.85
N THR A 243 -30.26 -4.84 -16.81
CA THR A 243 -29.06 -4.70 -17.67
C THR A 243 -29.28 -3.80 -18.88
N ASN A 244 -30.20 -2.84 -18.77
CA ASN A 244 -30.50 -1.91 -19.86
C ASN A 244 -29.33 -0.96 -20.11
N LYS A 245 -28.66 -1.13 -21.27
CA LYS A 245 -27.53 -0.32 -21.70
C LYS A 245 -27.85 1.18 -21.69
N GLU A 246 -29.04 1.59 -22.11
CA GLU A 246 -29.42 3.01 -22.20
C GLU A 246 -29.37 3.73 -20.85
N LEU A 247 -29.68 3.02 -19.75
CA LEU A 247 -29.61 3.58 -18.40
C LEU A 247 -28.17 3.87 -17.97
N ILE A 248 -27.17 3.19 -18.51
CA ILE A 248 -25.76 3.43 -18.18
C ILE A 248 -25.30 4.79 -18.73
N PHE A 249 -25.85 5.21 -19.87
CA PHE A 249 -25.45 6.43 -20.59
C PHE A 249 -26.25 7.67 -20.20
N THR A 250 -27.22 7.57 -19.29
CA THR A 250 -27.95 8.76 -18.84
C THR A 250 -27.02 9.74 -18.12
N LYS A 251 -27.28 11.03 -18.33
CA LYS A 251 -26.60 12.10 -17.58
C LYS A 251 -26.88 11.99 -16.09
N GLU A 252 -28.13 11.69 -15.74
CA GLU A 252 -28.53 11.45 -14.36
C GLU A 252 -27.96 10.13 -13.84
N ASN A 253 -27.51 10.15 -12.59
CA ASN A 253 -27.05 8.96 -11.91
C ASN A 253 -28.26 8.10 -11.51
N ASN A 254 -28.17 6.79 -11.77
CA ASN A 254 -29.19 5.80 -11.44
C ASN A 254 -28.55 4.48 -10.96
N THR A 255 -29.38 3.55 -10.51
CA THR A 255 -28.95 2.27 -9.94
C THR A 255 -28.18 1.41 -10.94
N THR A 256 -28.60 1.35 -12.20
CA THR A 256 -27.93 0.56 -13.26
C THR A 256 -26.55 1.13 -13.57
N LYS A 257 -26.43 2.44 -13.74
CA LYS A 257 -25.14 3.12 -13.96
C LYS A 257 -24.19 2.91 -12.78
N ALA A 258 -24.68 3.02 -11.55
CA ALA A 258 -23.90 2.77 -10.34
C ALA A 258 -23.38 1.33 -10.28
N ALA A 259 -24.25 0.35 -10.54
CA ALA A 259 -23.87 -1.06 -10.56
C ALA A 259 -22.86 -1.36 -11.69
N TRP A 260 -23.01 -0.71 -12.85
CA TRP A 260 -22.06 -0.84 -13.96
C TRP A 260 -20.66 -0.36 -13.60
N TYR A 261 -20.52 0.79 -12.92
CA TYR A 261 -19.21 1.28 -12.48
C TYR A 261 -18.54 0.33 -11.48
N LEU A 262 -19.30 -0.23 -10.53
CA LEU A 262 -18.78 -1.23 -9.59
C LEU A 262 -18.38 -2.54 -10.27
N TYR A 263 -19.16 -2.97 -11.28
CA TYR A 263 -18.83 -4.13 -12.11
C TYR A 263 -17.51 -3.95 -12.84
N ARG A 264 -17.27 -2.78 -13.44
CA ARG A 264 -16.04 -2.50 -14.18
C ARG A 264 -14.79 -2.60 -13.32
N GLU A 265 -14.86 -2.19 -12.05
CA GLU A 265 -13.77 -2.41 -11.09
C GLU A 265 -13.61 -3.91 -10.77
N GLN A 266 -14.72 -4.61 -10.54
CA GLN A 266 -14.69 -6.04 -10.25
C GLN A 266 -14.13 -6.87 -11.41
N ALA A 267 -14.44 -6.52 -12.67
CA ALA A 267 -13.92 -7.23 -13.84
C ALA A 267 -12.39 -7.15 -13.96
N MET A 268 -11.81 -5.98 -13.65
CA MET A 268 -10.35 -5.82 -13.55
C MET A 268 -9.75 -6.70 -12.44
N VAL A 269 -10.43 -6.75 -11.29
CA VAL A 269 -10.02 -7.52 -10.11
C VAL A 269 -10.10 -9.02 -10.39
N ASP A 270 -11.15 -9.50 -11.04
CA ASP A 270 -11.33 -10.90 -11.42
C ASP A 270 -10.22 -11.36 -12.39
N ARG A 271 -9.86 -10.51 -13.35
CA ARG A 271 -8.71 -10.74 -14.23
C ARG A 271 -7.39 -10.80 -13.47
N ALA A 272 -7.13 -9.83 -12.59
CA ALA A 272 -5.92 -9.80 -11.77
C ALA A 272 -5.80 -11.04 -10.86
N ALA A 273 -6.91 -11.45 -10.24
CA ALA A 273 -6.98 -12.66 -9.42
C ALA A 273 -6.69 -13.94 -10.23
N PHE A 274 -7.15 -14.00 -11.49
CA PHE A 274 -6.83 -15.11 -12.37
C PHE A 274 -5.33 -15.17 -12.67
N TYR A 275 -4.68 -14.04 -13.01
CA TYR A 275 -3.24 -14.01 -13.28
C TYR A 275 -2.39 -14.27 -12.04
N MET A 276 -2.79 -13.73 -10.88
CA MET A 276 -2.19 -14.06 -9.59
C MET A 276 -2.13 -15.58 -9.38
N GLN A 277 -3.22 -16.31 -9.65
CA GLN A 277 -3.21 -17.78 -9.55
C GLN A 277 -2.25 -18.46 -10.53
N GLN A 278 -2.02 -17.87 -11.71
CA GLN A 278 -1.06 -18.42 -12.67
C GLN A 278 0.37 -18.24 -12.19
N PHE A 279 0.71 -17.04 -11.69
CA PHE A 279 2.01 -16.82 -11.07
C PHE A 279 2.21 -17.70 -9.85
N LEU A 280 1.23 -17.83 -8.95
CA LEU A 280 1.34 -18.72 -7.78
C LEU A 280 1.52 -20.21 -8.13
N LYS A 281 1.15 -20.63 -9.33
CA LYS A 281 1.45 -21.98 -9.83
C LYS A 281 2.86 -22.10 -10.38
N ALA A 282 3.39 -21.02 -10.95
CA ALA A 282 4.68 -21.01 -11.63
C ALA A 282 5.83 -20.57 -10.71
N ASP A 283 5.67 -19.49 -9.95
CA ASP A 283 6.65 -18.94 -8.99
C ASP A 283 5.95 -18.44 -7.72
N ARG A 284 6.13 -19.19 -6.63
CA ARG A 284 5.58 -18.85 -5.31
C ARG A 284 6.52 -17.98 -4.48
N SER A 285 7.78 -17.86 -4.88
CA SER A 285 8.86 -17.32 -4.06
C SER A 285 8.92 -15.79 -4.10
N ARG A 286 8.40 -15.16 -5.16
CA ARG A 286 8.50 -13.72 -5.41
C ARG A 286 7.16 -12.99 -5.31
N PRO A 287 7.12 -11.75 -4.80
CA PRO A 287 5.91 -10.95 -4.80
C PRO A 287 5.45 -10.60 -6.22
N ILE A 288 4.14 -10.44 -6.36
CA ILE A 288 3.42 -10.14 -7.59
C ILE A 288 2.62 -8.86 -7.34
N PHE A 289 2.83 -7.86 -8.20
CA PHE A 289 2.25 -6.53 -8.08
C PHE A 289 1.21 -6.29 -9.18
N TYR A 290 0.21 -5.47 -8.88
CA TYR A 290 -0.71 -4.93 -9.89
C TYR A 290 -0.25 -3.53 -10.32
N PRO A 291 -0.11 -3.24 -11.63
CA PRO A 291 0.27 -1.93 -12.12
C PRO A 291 -0.91 -0.98 -12.17
N THR A 292 -0.74 0.22 -11.64
CA THR A 292 -1.72 1.31 -11.75
C THR A 292 -1.24 2.37 -12.73
N HIS A 293 -2.17 3.11 -13.33
CA HIS A 293 -1.85 4.16 -14.30
C HIS A 293 -2.88 5.29 -14.20
N GLY A 294 -2.48 6.50 -14.60
CA GLY A 294 -3.37 7.65 -14.72
C GLY A 294 -3.58 8.43 -13.41
N ASN A 295 -4.70 9.13 -13.31
CA ASN A 295 -5.13 9.89 -12.13
C ASN A 295 -6.57 9.50 -11.73
N PRO A 296 -6.79 8.64 -10.72
CA PRO A 296 -8.11 8.28 -10.22
C PRO A 296 -8.69 9.33 -9.26
N PHE A 297 -7.91 10.33 -8.86
CA PHE A 297 -8.26 11.37 -7.87
C PHE A 297 -8.85 12.62 -8.55
N ALA A 298 -9.60 12.42 -9.63
CA ALA A 298 -10.25 13.48 -10.39
C ALA A 298 -11.60 12.98 -10.93
N GLY A 299 -12.68 13.75 -10.73
CA GLY A 299 -14.01 13.43 -11.26
C GLY A 299 -14.39 11.96 -11.13
N ASP A 300 -14.91 11.36 -12.21
CA ASP A 300 -15.24 9.93 -12.31
C ASP A 300 -14.07 9.06 -12.85
N MET A 301 -12.83 9.56 -12.84
CA MET A 301 -11.70 8.88 -13.50
C MET A 301 -11.39 7.50 -12.91
N ARG A 302 -11.64 7.28 -11.62
CA ARG A 302 -11.45 5.97 -10.98
C ARG A 302 -12.22 4.85 -11.71
N CYS A 303 -13.50 5.05 -12.03
CA CYS A 303 -14.31 4.03 -12.70
C CYS A 303 -13.92 3.85 -14.19
N LYS A 304 -13.42 4.90 -14.83
CA LYS A 304 -12.84 4.87 -16.18
C LYS A 304 -11.49 4.16 -16.24
N LEU A 305 -10.72 4.20 -15.14
CA LEU A 305 -9.51 3.40 -15.02
C LEU A 305 -9.82 1.95 -14.63
N GLY A 306 -10.95 1.69 -13.96
CA GLY A 306 -11.26 0.38 -13.39
C GLY A 306 -10.35 0.00 -12.22
N GLN A 307 -9.61 0.96 -11.68
CA GLN A 307 -8.59 0.75 -10.67
C GLN A 307 -9.21 1.03 -9.29
N SER A 308 -9.60 -0.03 -8.59
CA SER A 308 -10.07 0.03 -7.22
C SER A 308 -8.99 -0.47 -6.26
N PRO A 309 -8.24 0.43 -5.58
CA PRO A 309 -7.13 0.03 -4.71
C PRO A 309 -7.56 -0.97 -3.63
N SER A 310 -8.74 -0.76 -3.02
CA SER A 310 -9.35 -1.66 -2.05
C SER A 310 -9.53 -3.09 -2.53
N LEU A 311 -10.01 -3.27 -3.76
CA LEU A 311 -10.26 -4.59 -4.32
C LEU A 311 -8.96 -5.21 -4.83
N LEU A 312 -8.12 -4.41 -5.50
CA LEU A 312 -6.85 -4.85 -6.06
C LEU A 312 -5.88 -5.33 -4.97
N ALA A 313 -5.75 -4.60 -3.85
CA ALA A 313 -4.93 -5.01 -2.71
C ALA A 313 -5.33 -6.38 -2.13
N GLY A 314 -6.59 -6.82 -2.34
CA GLY A 314 -7.06 -8.14 -1.93
C GLY A 314 -6.55 -9.28 -2.81
N VAL A 315 -6.23 -9.00 -4.08
CA VAL A 315 -5.93 -10.04 -5.08
C VAL A 315 -4.46 -10.15 -5.47
N VAL A 316 -3.61 -9.21 -5.05
CA VAL A 316 -2.15 -9.23 -5.27
C VAL A 316 -1.37 -9.05 -3.98
N ASP A 317 -0.04 -9.23 -4.00
CA ASP A 317 0.77 -8.98 -2.80
C ASP A 317 0.94 -7.50 -2.54
N GLY A 318 1.04 -6.70 -3.60
CA GLY A 318 1.35 -5.28 -3.53
C GLY A 318 0.91 -4.50 -4.78
N LEU A 319 1.08 -3.19 -4.72
CA LEU A 319 0.67 -2.27 -5.80
C LEU A 319 1.89 -1.57 -6.42
N GLU A 320 1.89 -1.44 -7.74
CA GLU A 320 2.89 -0.71 -8.51
C GLU A 320 2.30 0.61 -9.00
N MET A 321 3.04 1.69 -8.76
CA MET A 321 2.61 3.06 -9.06
C MET A 321 3.16 3.55 -10.41
N GLY A 322 2.26 3.76 -11.35
CA GLY A 322 2.53 4.36 -12.66
C GLY A 322 1.81 5.67 -12.94
N HIS A 323 1.71 6.53 -11.94
CA HIS A 323 1.10 7.85 -12.09
C HIS A 323 2.10 8.82 -12.73
N ILE A 324 1.57 9.86 -13.39
CA ILE A 324 2.36 10.93 -13.99
C ILE A 324 1.92 12.23 -13.33
N THR A 325 2.84 12.88 -12.64
CA THR A 325 2.66 14.23 -12.12
C THR A 325 2.99 15.26 -13.21
N ILE A 326 2.43 16.47 -13.10
CA ILE A 326 2.68 17.57 -14.04
C ILE A 326 3.24 18.75 -13.25
N ASP A 327 4.21 19.45 -13.87
CA ASP A 327 4.90 20.62 -13.31
C ASP A 327 5.35 20.37 -11.86
N ASP A 328 4.90 21.20 -10.93
CA ASP A 328 5.25 21.16 -9.50
C ASP A 328 4.34 20.23 -8.68
N ASP A 329 3.50 19.41 -9.31
CA ASP A 329 2.57 18.49 -8.64
C ASP A 329 1.72 19.21 -7.58
N ASP A 330 1.06 20.30 -7.99
CA ASP A 330 0.23 21.15 -7.11
C ASP A 330 -0.87 20.35 -6.42
N GLU A 331 -1.38 19.32 -7.11
CA GLU A 331 -2.40 18.40 -6.61
C GLU A 331 -1.90 17.41 -5.57
N ILE A 332 -0.58 17.38 -5.34
CA ILE A 332 0.15 16.38 -4.54
C ILE A 332 -0.21 14.94 -4.93
N LEU A 333 -0.36 14.68 -6.24
CA LEU A 333 -0.81 13.40 -6.79
C LEU A 333 0.10 12.25 -6.35
N ASN A 334 1.42 12.48 -6.29
CA ASN A 334 2.36 11.48 -5.81
C ASN A 334 2.02 11.06 -4.36
N LEU A 335 1.75 12.03 -3.48
CA LEU A 335 1.40 11.75 -2.08
C LEU A 335 0.00 11.13 -1.93
N LEU A 336 -0.96 11.49 -2.77
CA LEU A 336 -2.29 10.84 -2.77
C LEU A 336 -2.16 9.34 -3.10
N TYR A 337 -1.38 9.00 -4.13
CA TYR A 337 -1.07 7.60 -4.46
C TYR A 337 -0.33 6.90 -3.33
N LEU A 338 0.79 7.48 -2.85
CA LEU A 338 1.61 6.90 -1.78
C LEU A 338 0.77 6.62 -0.53
N SER A 339 -0.03 7.60 -0.10
CA SER A 339 -0.84 7.50 1.11
C SER A 339 -1.98 6.50 0.98
N ASN A 340 -2.59 6.37 -0.19
CA ASN A 340 -3.60 5.37 -0.43
C ASN A 340 -3.01 3.95 -0.43
N PHE A 341 -1.92 3.73 -1.17
CA PHE A 341 -1.43 2.36 -1.39
C PHE A 341 -0.67 1.81 -0.19
N THR A 342 0.10 2.64 0.51
CA THR A 342 0.85 2.20 1.71
C THR A 342 -0.07 1.90 2.90
N ALA A 343 -1.25 2.52 2.97
CA ALA A 343 -2.22 2.30 4.05
C ALA A 343 -2.71 0.84 4.16
N PHE A 344 -2.61 0.05 3.09
CA PHE A 344 -2.93 -1.38 3.12
C PHE A 344 -1.89 -2.22 3.88
N GLY A 345 -0.75 -1.66 4.27
CA GLY A 345 0.33 -2.40 4.90
C GLY A 345 0.93 -3.48 3.99
N THR A 346 0.63 -3.42 2.69
CA THR A 346 1.21 -4.25 1.63
C THR A 346 2.40 -3.55 0.99
N PRO A 347 3.31 -4.29 0.35
CA PRO A 347 4.34 -3.73 -0.51
C PRO A 347 3.77 -2.74 -1.54
N THR A 348 4.42 -1.58 -1.65
CA THR A 348 4.18 -0.62 -2.72
C THR A 348 5.51 -0.28 -3.38
N ILE A 349 5.50 -0.12 -4.70
CA ILE A 349 6.68 0.23 -5.50
C ILE A 349 6.34 1.34 -6.49
N ALA A 350 7.33 2.15 -6.86
CA ALA A 350 7.22 3.17 -7.90
C ALA A 350 8.42 3.08 -8.87
N PRO A 351 8.53 1.99 -9.67
CA PRO A 351 9.67 1.76 -10.55
C PRO A 351 9.66 2.63 -11.82
N ARG A 352 8.54 3.31 -12.08
CA ARG A 352 8.29 4.20 -13.22
C ARG A 352 7.58 5.49 -12.77
N LEU A 353 8.14 6.13 -11.75
CA LEU A 353 7.74 7.45 -11.28
C LEU A 353 7.83 8.45 -12.44
N GLY A 354 6.72 9.14 -12.74
CA GLY A 354 6.62 10.12 -13.82
C GLY A 354 6.37 11.54 -13.34
N ASN A 355 7.10 12.50 -13.93
CA ASN A 355 6.83 13.93 -13.83
C ASN A 355 7.13 14.59 -15.17
N LYS A 356 6.18 15.36 -15.69
CA LYS A 356 6.39 16.14 -16.91
C LYS A 356 6.25 17.62 -16.61
N THR A 357 7.31 18.37 -16.90
CA THR A 357 7.30 19.83 -16.91
C THR A 357 6.82 20.30 -18.28
N LEU A 358 5.79 21.14 -18.31
CA LEU A 358 5.22 21.66 -19.54
C LEU A 358 6.21 22.59 -20.24
N ASP A 359 6.43 22.31 -21.53
CA ASP A 359 7.32 23.09 -22.38
C ASP A 359 6.81 22.99 -23.82
N SER A 360 6.22 24.08 -24.31
CA SER A 360 5.64 24.14 -25.66
C SER A 360 6.66 24.01 -26.80
N THR A 361 7.96 24.14 -26.48
CA THR A 361 9.05 23.96 -27.45
C THR A 361 9.59 22.53 -27.49
N ALA A 362 9.19 21.68 -26.53
CA ALA A 362 9.53 20.26 -26.49
C ALA A 362 8.60 19.43 -27.39
N GLN A 363 9.10 18.31 -27.93
CA GLN A 363 8.24 17.34 -28.58
C GLN A 363 7.16 16.84 -27.60
N GLY A 364 5.90 16.81 -28.04
CA GLY A 364 4.77 16.40 -27.20
C GLY A 364 4.43 17.36 -26.05
N GLY A 365 4.98 18.58 -26.05
CA GLY A 365 4.57 19.65 -25.14
C GLY A 365 5.14 19.61 -23.71
N GLY A 366 6.21 18.85 -23.46
CA GLY A 366 6.95 18.94 -22.20
C GLY A 366 8.17 18.02 -22.08
N ARG A 367 8.95 18.24 -21.01
CA ARG A 367 10.19 17.54 -20.70
C ARG A 367 10.12 16.89 -19.32
N SER A 368 10.85 15.81 -19.13
CA SER A 368 10.97 15.11 -17.85
C SER A 368 12.45 14.87 -17.55
N PHE A 369 12.97 14.96 -16.33
CA PHE A 369 12.48 15.63 -15.12
C PHE A 369 13.20 16.99 -14.96
N THR A 370 12.73 17.87 -14.06
CA THR A 370 13.62 18.87 -13.46
C THR A 370 14.40 18.25 -12.28
N PRO A 371 15.61 18.74 -11.94
CA PRO A 371 16.33 18.28 -10.75
C PRO A 371 15.50 18.39 -9.45
N VAL A 372 14.80 19.50 -9.28
CA VAL A 372 13.97 19.77 -8.09
C VAL A 372 12.88 18.71 -7.92
N MET A 373 12.12 18.44 -8.99
CA MET A 373 11.04 17.45 -8.94
C MET A 373 11.56 16.02 -8.79
N LEU A 374 12.67 15.68 -9.45
CA LEU A 374 13.27 14.36 -9.26
C LEU A 374 13.66 14.12 -7.80
N ARG A 375 14.39 15.07 -7.18
CA ARG A 375 14.78 14.98 -5.77
C ARG A 375 13.55 14.84 -4.87
N ARG A 376 12.58 15.74 -5.01
CA ARG A 376 11.38 15.73 -4.19
C ARG A 376 10.64 14.39 -4.29
N LEU A 377 10.26 13.96 -5.48
CA LEU A 377 9.40 12.78 -5.67
C LEU A 377 10.09 11.49 -5.20
N VAL A 378 11.41 11.36 -5.40
CA VAL A 378 12.19 10.23 -4.90
C VAL A 378 12.22 10.21 -3.37
N TYR A 379 12.45 11.36 -2.72
CA TYR A 379 12.46 11.44 -1.25
C TYR A 379 11.06 11.31 -0.62
N GLU A 380 10.00 11.74 -1.31
CA GLU A 380 8.61 11.43 -0.93
C GLU A 380 8.36 9.92 -0.95
N CYS A 381 8.78 9.22 -2.01
CA CYS A 381 8.68 7.76 -2.08
C CYS A 381 9.46 7.08 -0.94
N LEU A 382 10.70 7.52 -0.69
CA LEU A 382 11.54 6.98 0.39
C LEU A 382 10.88 7.17 1.75
N GLY A 383 10.44 8.40 2.05
CA GLY A 383 9.80 8.77 3.32
C GLY A 383 8.46 8.06 3.54
N MET A 384 7.78 7.71 2.46
CA MET A 384 6.55 6.91 2.49
C MET A 384 6.81 5.40 2.54
N GLY A 385 8.08 4.97 2.62
CA GLY A 385 8.47 3.58 2.88
C GLY A 385 8.59 2.69 1.65
N LEU A 386 8.67 3.25 0.44
CA LEU A 386 8.85 2.45 -0.78
C LEU A 386 10.26 1.86 -0.82
N TRP A 387 10.33 0.57 -1.13
CA TRP A 387 11.58 -0.17 -1.24
C TRP A 387 12.16 -0.15 -2.65
N HIS A 388 11.30 -0.04 -3.68
CA HIS A 388 11.72 0.17 -5.07
C HIS A 388 11.24 1.53 -5.57
N ILE A 389 12.19 2.39 -5.96
CA ILE A 389 11.95 3.74 -6.46
C ILE A 389 12.72 3.94 -7.77
N GLY A 390 12.05 4.41 -8.83
CA GLY A 390 12.71 4.64 -10.10
C GLY A 390 11.98 5.61 -11.03
N PRO A 391 12.64 6.66 -11.54
CA PRO A 391 12.06 7.56 -12.54
C PRO A 391 11.91 6.94 -13.95
N ILE A 392 11.01 7.52 -14.75
CA ILE A 392 10.91 7.32 -16.21
C ILE A 392 11.67 8.39 -17.01
N HIS A 393 12.07 8.19 -18.26
CA HIS A 393 12.66 6.99 -18.88
C HIS A 393 14.15 7.26 -19.09
N TRP A 394 15.00 6.25 -19.30
CA TRP A 394 16.42 6.49 -19.60
C TRP A 394 16.62 7.20 -20.94
N THR A 395 16.05 6.67 -22.03
CA THR A 395 16.29 7.17 -23.40
C THR A 395 15.05 7.57 -24.19
N SER A 396 13.84 7.32 -23.68
CA SER A 396 12.61 7.43 -24.47
C SER A 396 12.26 8.86 -24.87
N ARG A 397 11.88 9.05 -26.14
CA ARG A 397 11.27 10.28 -26.69
C ARG A 397 10.11 9.87 -27.58
N GLY A 398 8.90 10.29 -27.21
CA GLY A 398 7.65 9.86 -27.82
C GLY A 398 6.86 11.01 -28.44
N ALA A 399 5.76 10.68 -29.13
CA ALA A 399 4.81 11.69 -29.60
C ALA A 399 4.15 12.47 -28.45
N ASP A 400 4.17 11.88 -27.26
CA ASP A 400 3.59 12.36 -26.02
C ASP A 400 4.60 13.04 -25.08
N GLY A 401 5.88 13.17 -25.44
CA GLY A 401 6.85 13.91 -24.61
C GLY A 401 8.32 13.57 -24.81
N GLU A 402 9.19 14.47 -24.34
CA GLU A 402 10.60 14.19 -24.09
C GLU A 402 10.77 13.60 -22.67
N TRP A 403 10.79 12.27 -22.57
CA TRP A 403 10.84 11.54 -21.29
C TRP A 403 12.26 11.17 -20.83
N ALA A 404 13.25 11.30 -21.71
CA ALA A 404 14.61 10.82 -21.46
C ALA A 404 15.32 11.60 -20.35
N LEU A 405 15.81 10.89 -19.34
CA LEU A 405 16.72 11.41 -18.33
C LEU A 405 18.15 11.53 -18.84
N LYS A 406 18.60 10.64 -19.73
CA LYS A 406 19.98 10.63 -20.22
C LYS A 406 20.34 11.96 -20.87
N ASP A 407 21.51 12.47 -20.51
CA ASP A 407 22.10 13.73 -20.97
C ASP A 407 21.30 14.98 -20.55
N THR A 408 20.50 14.90 -19.48
CA THR A 408 19.77 16.03 -18.88
C THR A 408 20.37 16.45 -17.53
N PRO A 409 20.02 17.64 -17.00
CA PRO A 409 20.38 18.02 -15.63
C PRO A 409 19.84 17.05 -14.56
N ALA A 410 18.66 16.46 -14.79
CA ALA A 410 18.06 15.52 -13.86
C ALA A 410 18.82 14.20 -13.75
N GLU A 411 19.59 13.79 -14.76
CA GLU A 411 20.49 12.64 -14.64
C GLU A 411 21.52 12.81 -13.52
N LYS A 412 22.15 13.99 -13.47
CA LYS A 412 23.14 14.31 -12.44
C LYS A 412 22.50 14.30 -11.07
N GLU A 413 21.29 14.82 -10.98
CA GLU A 413 20.51 14.81 -9.74
C GLU A 413 20.17 13.39 -9.30
N ALA A 414 19.75 12.51 -10.22
CA ALA A 414 19.49 11.10 -9.92
C ALA A 414 20.73 10.41 -9.35
N SER A 415 21.91 10.67 -9.94
CA SER A 415 23.19 10.14 -9.46
C SER A 415 23.49 10.57 -8.01
N ILE A 416 23.23 11.85 -7.69
CA ILE A 416 23.42 12.40 -6.33
C ILE A 416 22.44 11.75 -5.35
N VAL A 417 21.14 11.79 -5.66
CA VAL A 417 20.08 11.28 -4.78
C VAL A 417 20.25 9.77 -4.53
N PHE A 418 20.57 8.99 -5.57
CA PHE A 418 20.79 7.55 -5.39
C PHE A 418 22.01 7.24 -4.55
N LYS A 419 23.09 8.03 -4.65
CA LYS A 419 24.25 7.90 -3.78
C LYS A 419 23.91 8.23 -2.32
N GLU A 420 23.13 9.29 -2.08
CA GLU A 420 22.64 9.66 -0.75
C GLU A 420 21.81 8.52 -0.10
N ILE A 421 20.85 7.94 -0.84
CA ILE A 421 20.00 6.85 -0.35
C ILE A 421 20.82 5.58 -0.10
N LYS A 422 21.72 5.20 -1.01
CA LYS A 422 22.58 4.03 -0.82
C LYS A 422 23.47 4.14 0.42
N LYS A 423 23.98 5.35 0.69
CA LYS A 423 24.74 5.62 1.90
C LYS A 423 23.91 5.47 3.18
N ALA A 424 22.59 5.71 3.10
CA ALA A 424 21.66 5.49 4.21
C ALA A 424 21.19 4.02 4.37
N SER A 425 21.51 3.13 3.43
CA SER A 425 20.92 1.78 3.34
C SER A 425 21.02 0.93 4.61
N SER A 426 22.19 0.87 5.27
CA SER A 426 22.34 0.15 6.53
C SER A 426 21.41 0.69 7.62
N LEU A 427 21.25 2.01 7.71
CA LEU A 427 20.35 2.64 8.69
C LEU A 427 18.87 2.43 8.35
N LEU A 428 18.53 2.36 7.06
CA LEU A 428 17.17 2.09 6.55
C LEU A 428 16.75 0.61 6.69
N THR A 429 17.68 -0.30 6.94
CA THR A 429 17.39 -1.73 7.13
C THR A 429 16.39 -1.97 8.26
N GLY A 430 15.34 -2.74 7.98
CA GLY A 430 14.27 -3.06 8.93
C GLY A 430 13.27 -1.92 9.18
N MET A 431 13.48 -0.75 8.57
CA MET A 431 12.57 0.38 8.70
C MET A 431 11.37 0.25 7.73
N SER A 432 10.29 0.94 8.06
CA SER A 432 9.16 1.23 7.17
C SER A 432 8.52 2.54 7.60
N ARG A 433 7.52 3.03 6.85
CA ARG A 433 6.70 4.17 7.30
C ARG A 433 6.17 3.94 8.73
N LEU A 434 6.30 4.96 9.56
CA LEU A 434 5.68 5.03 10.89
C LEU A 434 4.15 5.03 10.68
N GLN A 435 3.46 4.11 11.35
CA GLN A 435 2.01 3.91 11.21
C GLN A 435 1.26 5.23 11.49
N PRO A 436 0.60 5.82 10.48
CA PRO A 436 -0.28 6.96 10.70
C PRO A 436 -1.39 6.60 11.68
N ARG A 437 -1.64 7.48 12.65
CA ARG A 437 -2.68 7.30 13.68
C ARG A 437 -3.99 8.02 13.33
N VAL A 438 -3.98 8.81 12.26
CA VAL A 438 -5.15 9.48 11.69
C VAL A 438 -5.30 9.15 10.21
N GLY A 439 -6.55 8.91 9.78
CA GLY A 439 -6.89 8.62 8.40
C GLY A 439 -7.97 9.54 7.86
N LEU A 440 -7.82 10.01 6.63
CA LEU A 440 -8.92 10.55 5.83
C LEU A 440 -9.71 9.38 5.26
N TYR A 441 -10.91 9.14 5.79
CA TYR A 441 -11.80 8.10 5.30
C TYR A 441 -12.44 8.53 3.97
N VAL A 442 -12.15 7.77 2.92
CA VAL A 442 -12.70 7.93 1.58
C VAL A 442 -13.56 6.71 1.26
N SER A 443 -14.87 6.90 1.15
CA SER A 443 -15.74 5.78 0.83
C SER A 443 -15.60 5.38 -0.63
N ASP A 444 -15.38 4.08 -0.88
CA ASP A 444 -15.30 3.55 -2.24
C ASP A 444 -16.59 3.78 -3.04
N ALA A 445 -17.74 3.70 -2.37
CA ALA A 445 -19.05 3.95 -2.96
C ALA A 445 -19.25 5.41 -3.40
N THR A 446 -18.60 6.37 -2.71
CA THR A 446 -18.62 7.78 -3.11
C THR A 446 -17.59 8.01 -4.22
N TRP A 447 -16.34 7.58 -4.01
CA TRP A 447 -15.23 7.84 -4.93
C TRP A 447 -15.45 7.25 -6.33
N VAL A 448 -15.98 6.02 -6.45
CA VAL A 448 -16.24 5.40 -7.77
C VAL A 448 -17.17 6.25 -8.65
N LYS A 449 -18.00 7.12 -8.05
CA LYS A 449 -18.88 8.04 -8.77
C LYS A 449 -18.18 9.36 -9.07
N CYS A 450 -17.47 9.90 -8.08
CA CYS A 450 -16.75 11.16 -8.19
C CYS A 450 -15.73 11.31 -7.06
N TRP A 451 -14.51 11.74 -7.37
CA TRP A 451 -13.56 12.25 -6.39
C TRP A 451 -14.04 13.62 -5.86
N ASN A 452 -14.07 13.78 -4.54
CA ASN A 452 -14.43 15.05 -3.92
C ASN A 452 -13.18 15.94 -3.77
N PRO A 453 -13.14 17.15 -4.36
CA PRO A 453 -11.97 18.04 -4.25
C PRO A 453 -11.62 18.44 -2.81
N LEU A 454 -12.59 18.39 -1.88
CA LEU A 454 -12.35 18.64 -0.46
C LEU A 454 -11.41 17.61 0.18
N TRP A 455 -11.33 16.39 -0.38
CA TRP A 455 -10.40 15.37 0.10
C TRP A 455 -8.96 15.76 -0.22
N THR A 456 -8.68 16.23 -1.44
CA THR A 456 -7.36 16.74 -1.81
C THR A 456 -6.99 17.96 -0.98
N ASP A 457 -7.87 18.96 -0.87
CA ASP A 457 -7.62 20.18 -0.09
C ASP A 457 -7.36 19.88 1.39
N PHE A 458 -8.18 19.04 2.02
CA PHE A 458 -7.98 18.67 3.42
C PHE A 458 -6.66 17.92 3.61
N PHE A 459 -6.33 17.01 2.71
CA PHE A 459 -5.08 16.26 2.76
C PHE A 459 -3.86 17.19 2.59
N GLN A 460 -3.91 18.14 1.64
CA GLN A 460 -2.89 19.17 1.46
C GLN A 460 -2.69 20.02 2.72
N GLN A 461 -3.79 20.50 3.32
CA GLN A 461 -3.73 21.27 4.56
C GLN A 461 -3.09 20.46 5.69
N ALA A 462 -3.49 19.19 5.86
CA ALA A 462 -2.96 18.31 6.90
C ALA A 462 -1.45 18.08 6.74
N ILE A 463 -0.98 17.79 5.52
CA ILE A 463 0.45 17.63 5.22
C ILE A 463 1.23 18.93 5.45
N ALA A 464 0.68 20.07 5.01
CA ALA A 464 1.30 21.37 5.26
C ALA A 464 1.41 21.70 6.76
N ASN A 465 0.46 21.21 7.55
CA ASN A 465 0.50 21.29 9.02
C ASN A 465 1.25 20.12 9.68
N GLN A 466 2.03 19.36 8.90
CA GLN A 466 2.90 18.26 9.34
C GLN A 466 2.18 17.08 10.00
N TRP A 467 0.90 16.87 9.68
CA TRP A 467 0.18 15.69 10.14
C TRP A 467 0.73 14.43 9.47
N GLN A 468 0.89 13.37 10.25
CA GLN A 468 1.06 12.02 9.73
C GLN A 468 -0.31 11.40 9.47
N ILE A 469 -0.86 11.75 8.32
CA ILE A 469 -2.17 11.30 7.82
C ILE A 469 -2.02 10.35 6.63
N THR A 470 -3.01 9.49 6.43
CA THR A 470 -3.10 8.63 5.25
C THR A 470 -4.54 8.52 4.75
N ILE A 471 -4.75 7.92 3.57
CA ILE A 471 -6.10 7.67 3.03
C ILE A 471 -6.57 6.29 3.47
N VAL A 472 -7.81 6.21 3.98
CA VAL A 472 -8.43 4.97 4.43
C VAL A 472 -9.65 4.67 3.58
N ASN A 473 -9.64 3.53 2.90
CA ASN A 473 -10.78 3.04 2.14
C ASN A 473 -11.56 1.96 2.89
N ASP A 474 -12.71 1.58 2.33
CA ASP A 474 -13.67 0.64 2.92
C ASP A 474 -13.04 -0.71 3.31
N ALA A 475 -12.07 -1.18 2.52
CA ALA A 475 -11.37 -2.44 2.75
C ALA A 475 -10.56 -2.47 4.08
N LEU A 476 -10.10 -1.32 4.57
CA LEU A 476 -9.26 -1.21 5.76
C LEU A 476 -10.08 -1.18 7.06
N LEU A 477 -11.35 -0.78 6.97
CA LEU A 477 -12.23 -0.70 8.13
C LEU A 477 -12.37 -2.07 8.80
N SER A 478 -11.98 -2.12 10.06
CA SER A 478 -11.98 -3.33 10.88
C SER A 478 -11.72 -2.96 12.35
N ALA A 479 -11.92 -3.93 13.26
CA ALA A 479 -11.46 -3.79 14.64
C ALA A 479 -9.93 -3.57 14.74
N LYS A 480 -9.13 -4.24 13.90
CA LYS A 480 -7.66 -4.10 13.84
C LYS A 480 -7.24 -2.66 13.51
N LEU A 481 -7.97 -1.99 12.63
CA LEU A 481 -7.67 -0.60 12.26
C LEU A 481 -7.82 0.35 13.45
N ALA A 482 -8.77 0.13 14.37
CA ALA A 482 -8.97 1.02 15.53
C ALA A 482 -7.75 1.09 16.45
N GLU A 483 -6.98 0.00 16.56
CA GLU A 483 -5.74 -0.05 17.35
C GLU A 483 -4.60 0.72 16.66
N LYS A 484 -4.45 0.50 15.35
CA LYS A 484 -3.42 1.13 14.51
C LYS A 484 -3.69 2.62 14.28
N MET A 485 -4.95 2.97 14.04
CA MET A 485 -5.41 4.26 13.58
C MET A 485 -6.71 4.64 14.29
N PRO A 486 -6.62 5.19 15.52
CA PRO A 486 -7.78 5.46 16.36
C PRO A 486 -8.68 6.60 15.85
N ILE A 487 -8.24 7.38 14.85
CA ILE A 487 -8.98 8.53 14.34
C ILE A 487 -9.24 8.37 12.83
N LEU A 488 -10.51 8.43 12.44
CA LEU A 488 -10.94 8.63 11.06
C LEU A 488 -11.66 9.96 10.90
N ILE A 489 -11.39 10.64 9.80
CA ILE A 489 -12.04 11.89 9.40
C ILE A 489 -12.81 11.63 8.12
N SER A 490 -14.11 11.92 8.12
CA SER A 490 -14.96 11.83 6.95
C SER A 490 -15.45 13.21 6.56
N ILE A 491 -15.24 13.56 5.29
CA ILE A 491 -15.65 14.83 4.70
C ILE A 491 -16.56 14.49 3.52
N ASP A 492 -17.85 14.83 3.61
CA ASP A 492 -18.83 14.68 2.52
C ASP A 492 -18.79 13.30 1.80
N ASN A 493 -18.93 12.22 2.56
CA ASN A 493 -19.06 10.86 2.04
C ASN A 493 -20.55 10.49 1.91
N SER A 494 -21.26 11.02 0.92
CA SER A 494 -22.72 10.81 0.78
C SER A 494 -23.12 9.35 0.54
N TYR A 495 -22.26 8.52 -0.04
CA TYR A 495 -22.51 7.12 -0.34
C TYR A 495 -21.57 6.23 0.50
N VAL A 496 -22.13 5.29 1.25
CA VAL A 496 -21.36 4.30 2.02
C VAL A 496 -22.03 2.94 1.87
N SER A 497 -21.26 1.95 1.42
CA SER A 497 -21.82 0.63 1.11
C SER A 497 -22.41 -0.07 2.33
N ILE A 498 -23.39 -0.95 2.13
CA ILE A 498 -24.01 -1.70 3.24
C ILE A 498 -22.98 -2.51 4.02
N GLU A 499 -22.03 -3.14 3.34
CA GLU A 499 -20.99 -3.94 3.98
C GLU A 499 -19.99 -3.06 4.75
N THR A 500 -19.64 -1.92 4.18
CA THR A 500 -18.76 -0.91 4.81
C THR A 500 -19.35 -0.38 6.12
N ARG A 501 -20.68 -0.18 6.17
CA ARG A 501 -21.37 0.25 7.40
C ARG A 501 -21.12 -0.74 8.56
N LYS A 502 -21.16 -2.05 8.30
CA LYS A 502 -20.87 -3.07 9.33
C LYS A 502 -19.41 -3.03 9.78
N ARG A 503 -18.47 -2.90 8.84
CA ARG A 503 -17.04 -2.77 9.15
C ARG A 503 -16.74 -1.52 9.99
N LEU A 504 -17.47 -0.43 9.72
CA LEU A 504 -17.38 0.78 10.52
C LEU A 504 -17.94 0.58 11.95
N GLU A 505 -19.02 -0.20 12.11
CA GLU A 505 -19.51 -0.58 13.44
C GLU A 505 -18.47 -1.40 14.21
N GLU A 506 -17.76 -2.33 13.55
CA GLU A 506 -16.65 -3.07 14.15
C GLU A 506 -15.52 -2.13 14.61
N TYR A 507 -15.10 -1.21 13.75
CA TYR A 507 -14.08 -0.20 14.05
C TYR A 507 -14.45 0.67 15.28
N LEU A 508 -15.67 1.21 15.31
CA LEU A 508 -16.16 2.04 16.42
C LEU A 508 -16.28 1.23 17.71
N SER A 509 -16.74 -0.02 17.61
CA SER A 509 -16.84 -0.95 18.75
C SER A 509 -15.47 -1.25 19.35
N ALA A 510 -14.43 -1.33 18.52
CA ALA A 510 -13.06 -1.62 18.95
C ALA A 510 -12.31 -0.42 19.57
N GLY A 511 -12.90 0.79 19.57
CA GLY A 511 -12.26 1.96 20.17
C GLY A 511 -12.04 3.14 19.23
N GLY A 512 -12.26 2.94 17.93
CA GLY A 512 -12.05 3.97 16.92
C GLY A 512 -13.01 5.15 17.04
N TYR A 513 -12.57 6.32 16.59
CA TYR A 513 -13.33 7.57 16.53
C TYR A 513 -13.54 7.99 15.08
N LEU A 514 -14.75 8.46 14.78
CA LEU A 514 -15.09 9.02 13.48
C LEU A 514 -15.54 10.47 13.62
N PHE A 515 -14.76 11.38 13.05
CA PHE A 515 -15.08 12.80 12.96
C PHE A 515 -15.73 13.07 11.60
N VAL A 516 -16.97 13.58 11.60
CA VAL A 516 -17.79 13.73 10.40
C VAL A 516 -18.09 15.19 10.15
N TRP A 517 -17.62 15.71 9.02
CA TRP A 517 -18.03 17.00 8.48
C TRP A 517 -18.86 16.79 7.21
N GLY A 518 -19.99 17.48 7.12
CA GLY A 518 -20.90 17.39 5.96
C GLY A 518 -21.73 16.10 5.90
N GLU A 519 -22.04 15.63 4.68
CA GLU A 519 -22.85 14.45 4.46
C GLU A 519 -22.10 13.14 4.77
N PHE A 520 -22.83 12.15 5.29
CA PHE A 520 -22.28 10.83 5.58
C PHE A 520 -23.32 9.73 5.38
N GLY A 521 -23.05 8.83 4.43
CA GLY A 521 -23.81 7.64 4.09
C GLY A 521 -25.33 7.84 3.95
N VAL A 522 -25.74 8.91 3.28
CA VAL A 522 -27.14 9.19 2.93
C VAL A 522 -27.69 8.09 2.01
N TYR A 523 -26.83 7.50 1.18
CA TYR A 523 -27.16 6.46 0.20
C TYR A 523 -26.24 5.24 0.34
N ASP A 524 -26.67 4.11 -0.21
CA ASP A 524 -25.83 2.91 -0.41
C ASP A 524 -25.05 2.97 -1.74
N GLU A 525 -24.26 1.95 -2.03
CA GLU A 525 -23.39 1.87 -3.22
C GLU A 525 -24.14 1.94 -4.57
N ILE A 526 -25.43 1.56 -4.58
CA ILE A 526 -26.31 1.59 -5.75
C ILE A 526 -27.35 2.71 -5.68
N MET A 527 -27.11 3.73 -4.83
CA MET A 527 -27.94 4.94 -4.72
C MET A 527 -29.33 4.75 -4.13
N ARG A 528 -29.59 3.64 -3.44
CA ARG A 528 -30.82 3.53 -2.66
C ARG A 528 -30.68 4.41 -1.44
N ARG A 529 -31.70 5.23 -1.19
CA ARG A 529 -31.78 6.02 0.02
C ARG A 529 -32.06 5.06 1.18
N ASP A 530 -31.01 4.68 1.86
CA ASP A 530 -31.08 4.00 3.13
C ASP A 530 -30.57 4.96 4.20
N PRO A 531 -31.45 5.81 4.76
CA PRO A 531 -31.01 6.78 5.76
C PRO A 531 -30.36 5.98 6.87
N ILE A 532 -29.07 6.22 7.16
CA ILE A 532 -28.33 5.50 8.21
C ILE A 532 -29.17 5.46 9.49
N LYS A 533 -29.85 4.32 9.68
CA LYS A 533 -30.30 3.83 10.98
C LYS A 533 -29.17 3.08 11.69
N VAL A 534 -28.01 2.93 11.02
CA VAL A 534 -26.97 1.89 11.20
C VAL A 534 -25.59 2.47 11.57
N ILE A 535 -25.54 3.64 12.21
CA ILE A 535 -24.63 3.75 13.36
C ILE A 535 -25.61 3.82 14.50
N GLY A 536 -25.98 2.65 15.01
CA GLY A 536 -27.10 2.52 15.95
C GLY A 536 -27.03 3.59 17.04
N LYS A 537 -28.18 4.05 17.56
CA LYS A 537 -28.24 5.03 18.68
C LYS A 537 -27.27 4.70 19.83
N LYS A 538 -26.91 3.43 19.98
CA LYS A 538 -25.93 2.88 20.93
C LYS A 538 -24.48 3.35 20.68
N TYR A 539 -24.04 3.48 19.42
CA TYR A 539 -22.67 3.84 19.03
C TYR A 539 -22.46 5.35 18.86
N ARG A 540 -23.55 6.12 18.78
CA ARG A 540 -23.51 7.60 18.78
C ARG A 540 -23.05 8.21 20.11
N LYS A 541 -23.00 7.44 21.21
CA LYS A 541 -22.53 7.96 22.50
C LYS A 541 -21.00 8.03 22.52
N GLY A 542 -20.44 9.13 22.01
CA GLY A 542 -19.07 9.58 22.30
C GLY A 542 -18.02 9.35 21.21
N LYS A 543 -18.22 8.41 20.27
CA LYS A 543 -17.19 8.03 19.27
C LYS A 543 -17.42 8.51 17.85
N VAL A 544 -18.64 8.95 17.52
CA VAL A 544 -18.94 9.63 16.26
C VAL A 544 -19.20 11.09 16.55
N ILE A 545 -18.26 11.95 16.16
CA ILE A 545 -18.23 13.37 16.49
C ILE A 545 -18.64 14.13 15.23
N LYS A 546 -19.78 14.83 15.31
CA LYS A 546 -20.20 15.73 14.24
C LYS A 546 -19.45 17.05 14.37
N LEU A 547 -18.86 17.47 13.26
CA LEU A 547 -18.15 18.73 13.13
C LEU A 547 -19.14 19.77 12.60
N ASP A 548 -19.68 20.60 13.50
CA ASP A 548 -20.72 21.59 13.19
C ASP A 548 -20.12 23.00 13.08
N PHE A 549 -19.48 23.25 11.95
CA PHE A 549 -19.01 24.57 11.57
C PHE A 549 -19.12 24.74 10.04
N PRO A 550 -19.39 25.97 9.56
CA PRO A 550 -19.49 26.23 8.13
C PRO A 550 -18.14 26.02 7.43
N SER A 551 -18.20 25.72 6.13
CA SER A 551 -17.03 25.81 5.26
C SER A 551 -16.44 27.22 5.28
N GLU A 552 -15.18 27.36 4.90
CA GLU A 552 -14.57 28.67 4.73
C GLU A 552 -15.28 29.46 3.61
N SER A 553 -15.37 30.78 3.79
CA SER A 553 -16.15 31.66 2.89
C SER A 553 -15.48 31.87 1.54
N GLU A 554 -14.14 31.82 1.51
CA GLU A 554 -13.36 31.96 0.28
C GLU A 554 -13.46 30.70 -0.57
N LYS A 555 -13.72 30.88 -1.87
CA LYS A 555 -13.70 29.80 -2.84
C LYS A 555 -12.26 29.51 -3.24
N LYS A 556 -11.89 28.24 -3.23
CA LYS A 556 -10.63 27.73 -3.78
C LYS A 556 -10.90 26.99 -5.09
N GLU A 557 -9.87 26.88 -5.89
CA GLU A 557 -9.85 26.09 -7.12
C GLU A 557 -8.86 24.93 -6.97
N LEU A 558 -9.29 23.72 -7.35
CA LEU A 558 -8.40 22.57 -7.56
C LEU A 558 -8.29 22.36 -9.06
N VAL A 559 -7.07 22.27 -9.58
CA VAL A 559 -6.81 22.11 -11.01
C VAL A 559 -6.22 20.72 -11.25
N ASN A 560 -7.07 19.82 -11.76
CA ASN A 560 -6.64 18.51 -12.22
C ASN A 560 -6.01 18.62 -13.60
N GLU A 561 -4.83 18.02 -13.76
CA GLU A 561 -4.08 18.08 -15.01
C GLU A 561 -3.92 16.68 -15.63
N PHE A 562 -4.10 16.60 -16.94
CA PHE A 562 -3.94 15.39 -17.72
C PHE A 562 -3.08 15.64 -18.96
N LEU A 563 -2.18 14.72 -19.26
CA LEU A 563 -1.27 14.86 -20.39
C LEU A 563 -1.98 14.69 -21.74
N THR A 564 -1.63 15.53 -22.71
CA THR A 564 -2.03 15.35 -24.11
C THR A 564 -0.85 15.62 -25.03
N THR A 565 -0.98 15.27 -26.32
CA THR A 565 0.01 15.60 -27.36
C THR A 565 0.16 17.11 -27.58
N ASN A 566 -0.78 17.93 -27.11
CA ASN A 566 -0.78 19.39 -27.24
C ASN A 566 -0.43 20.13 -25.93
N GLY A 567 0.10 19.44 -24.92
CA GLY A 567 0.36 19.98 -23.57
C GLY A 567 -0.54 19.35 -22.51
N ALA A 568 -0.81 20.03 -21.40
CA ALA A 568 -1.76 19.54 -20.38
C ALA A 568 -3.20 20.01 -20.67
N TRP A 569 -4.14 19.08 -20.64
CA TRP A 569 -5.55 19.39 -20.46
C TRP A 569 -5.82 19.61 -18.97
N LYS A 570 -6.47 20.73 -18.63
CA LYS A 570 -6.77 21.12 -17.25
C LYS A 570 -8.26 21.05 -16.99
N TRP A 571 -8.63 20.57 -15.80
CA TRP A 571 -9.98 20.56 -15.29
C TRP A 571 -10.01 21.24 -13.92
N CYS A 572 -10.67 22.40 -13.86
CA CYS A 572 -10.82 23.15 -12.63
C CYS A 572 -12.10 22.79 -11.87
N HIS A 573 -12.00 22.70 -10.55
CA HIS A 573 -13.11 22.53 -9.62
C HIS A 573 -13.10 23.61 -8.56
N GLU A 574 -14.15 24.43 -8.52
CA GLU A 574 -14.35 25.40 -7.44
C GLU A 574 -15.03 24.74 -6.22
N TYR A 575 -14.51 24.98 -5.02
CA TYR A 575 -15.06 24.46 -3.78
C TYR A 575 -14.85 25.42 -2.60
N SER A 576 -15.52 25.15 -1.48
CA SER A 576 -15.33 25.89 -0.21
C SER A 576 -14.63 24.98 0.80
N SER A 577 -13.45 25.39 1.24
CA SER A 577 -12.53 24.58 2.04
C SER A 577 -13.09 24.21 3.42
N VAL A 578 -12.66 23.04 3.95
CA VAL A 578 -12.88 22.64 5.34
C VAL A 578 -11.74 23.16 6.20
N SER A 579 -12.08 23.79 7.32
CA SER A 579 -11.10 24.38 8.25
C SER A 579 -10.32 23.32 9.02
N LEU A 580 -9.05 23.09 8.67
CA LEU A 580 -8.19 22.15 9.40
C LEU A 580 -8.08 22.51 10.89
N ASP A 581 -7.88 23.79 11.23
CA ASP A 581 -7.74 24.24 12.63
C ASP A 581 -8.95 23.88 13.50
N LYS A 582 -10.16 23.98 12.95
CA LYS A 582 -11.39 23.60 13.66
C LYS A 582 -11.47 22.08 13.83
N VAL A 583 -11.10 21.31 12.81
CA VAL A 583 -11.01 19.84 12.91
C VAL A 583 -9.99 19.43 13.96
N GLU A 584 -8.78 20.00 13.91
CA GLU A 584 -7.69 19.75 14.86
C GLU A 584 -8.14 20.00 16.29
N LYS A 585 -8.73 21.18 16.54
CA LYS A 585 -9.22 21.56 17.87
C LYS A 585 -10.25 20.57 18.42
N GLU A 586 -11.11 20.00 17.58
CA GLU A 586 -12.05 18.97 18.00
C GLU A 586 -11.37 17.64 18.32
N ILE A 587 -10.38 17.22 17.53
CA ILE A 587 -9.58 16.01 17.78
C ILE A 587 -8.82 16.11 19.10
N LEU A 588 -8.18 17.26 19.36
CA LEU A 588 -7.34 17.48 20.54
C LEU A 588 -8.11 17.47 21.88
N LYS A 589 -9.44 17.46 21.85
CA LYS A 589 -10.26 17.22 23.06
C LYS A 589 -10.17 15.77 23.54
N TYR A 590 -9.80 14.83 22.66
CA TYR A 590 -9.82 13.39 22.91
C TYR A 590 -8.44 12.74 22.78
N PHE A 591 -7.55 13.32 21.98
CA PHE A 591 -6.25 12.74 21.65
C PHE A 591 -5.12 13.77 21.84
N PRO A 592 -3.92 13.34 22.27
CA PRO A 592 -2.76 14.23 22.32
C PRO A 592 -2.29 14.61 20.91
N ILE A 593 -1.62 15.76 20.79
CA ILE A 593 -1.08 16.28 19.52
C ILE A 593 -0.12 15.29 18.85
N SER A 594 0.60 14.48 19.63
CA SER A 594 1.48 13.43 19.14
C SER A 594 0.78 12.35 18.31
N THR A 595 -0.55 12.25 18.39
CA THR A 595 -1.35 11.39 17.50
C THR A 595 -1.40 11.94 16.07
N LEU A 596 -1.37 13.27 15.91
CA LEU A 596 -1.39 13.94 14.61
C LEU A 596 0.03 14.20 14.11
N LYS A 597 0.91 14.68 14.99
CA LYS A 597 2.28 15.12 14.67
C LYS A 597 3.27 14.43 15.60
N PRO A 598 3.64 13.17 15.38
CA PRO A 598 4.59 12.47 16.26
C PRO A 598 6.02 13.06 16.18
N VAL A 599 6.37 13.68 15.06
CA VAL A 599 7.58 14.49 14.90
C VAL A 599 7.17 15.83 14.34
N GLU A 600 7.67 16.92 14.90
CA GLU A 600 7.44 18.28 14.42
C GLU A 600 8.76 18.91 13.97
N VAL A 601 8.66 19.71 12.91
CA VAL A 601 9.70 20.61 12.43
C VAL A 601 9.32 22.02 12.81
N GLU A 602 10.04 22.57 13.78
CA GLU A 602 9.89 23.97 14.16
C GLU A 602 10.70 24.88 13.26
N THR A 603 10.05 25.85 12.65
CA THR A 603 10.65 26.86 11.79
C THR A 603 10.33 28.26 12.31
N LYS A 604 11.22 29.23 12.07
CA LYS A 604 10.95 30.64 12.43
C LYS A 604 9.76 31.22 11.65
N GLU A 605 9.50 30.69 10.47
CA GLU A 605 8.34 31.03 9.64
C GLU A 605 7.24 30.00 9.91
N LYS A 606 6.15 30.38 10.60
CA LYS A 606 5.06 29.46 11.02
C LYS A 606 4.34 28.72 9.88
N THR A 607 4.55 29.14 8.64
CA THR A 607 3.91 28.60 7.43
C THR A 607 4.94 27.97 6.47
N ALA A 608 6.15 27.65 6.95
CA ALA A 608 7.20 27.12 6.08
C ALA A 608 6.73 25.78 5.46
N PRO A 609 6.70 25.66 4.13
CA PRO A 609 6.26 24.44 3.46
C PRO A 609 7.41 23.43 3.55
N VAL A 610 7.45 22.74 4.68
CA VAL A 610 8.36 21.62 4.92
C VAL A 610 7.52 20.38 4.95
N ASN A 611 7.85 19.44 4.07
CA ASN A 611 7.23 18.14 4.14
C ASN A 611 8.11 17.22 4.98
N ILE A 612 7.47 16.49 5.90
CA ILE A 612 8.14 15.49 6.72
C ILE A 612 7.48 14.13 6.59
N TYR A 613 8.32 13.10 6.54
CA TYR A 613 7.89 11.72 6.52
C TYR A 613 8.78 10.92 7.45
N THR A 614 8.18 10.12 8.32
CA THR A 614 8.92 9.38 9.34
C THR A 614 8.85 7.89 9.07
N LEU A 615 10.03 7.27 9.11
CA LEU A 615 10.24 5.83 9.07
C LEU A 615 10.61 5.32 10.47
N THR A 616 10.40 4.04 10.72
CA THR A 616 10.78 3.39 11.97
C THR A 616 11.08 1.90 11.81
N ASP A 617 12.01 1.39 12.61
CA ASP A 617 12.26 -0.04 12.83
C ASP A 617 11.63 -0.57 14.15
N GLY A 618 10.82 0.26 14.82
CA GLY A 618 10.22 -0.03 16.12
C GLY A 618 11.08 0.36 17.32
N THR A 619 12.35 0.72 17.11
CA THR A 619 13.27 1.15 18.17
C THR A 619 13.81 2.57 17.94
N SER A 620 13.95 2.96 16.68
CA SER A 620 14.43 4.27 16.24
C SER A 620 13.49 4.90 15.20
N LEU A 621 13.68 6.19 14.94
CA LEU A 621 12.98 6.93 13.90
C LEU A 621 13.98 7.45 12.86
N LEU A 622 13.59 7.51 11.60
CA LEU A 622 14.30 8.27 10.58
C LEU A 622 13.32 9.26 9.94
N THR A 623 13.63 10.54 9.97
CA THR A 623 12.77 11.58 9.38
C THR A 623 13.39 12.11 8.10
N VAL A 624 12.63 11.98 7.01
CA VAL A 624 12.90 12.64 5.73
C VAL A 624 12.33 14.04 5.80
N VAL A 625 13.17 15.07 5.66
CA VAL A 625 12.77 16.47 5.67
C VAL A 625 13.01 17.06 4.29
N ILE A 626 11.97 17.64 3.69
CA ILE A 626 12.03 18.24 2.34
C ILE A 626 11.66 19.73 2.43
N ASN A 627 12.58 20.60 2.03
CA ASN A 627 12.28 22.02 1.86
C ASN A 627 11.53 22.24 0.53
N ARG A 628 10.31 22.78 0.57
CA ARG A 628 9.52 23.05 -0.64
C ARG A 628 9.74 24.45 -1.23
N THR A 629 10.65 25.24 -0.67
CA THR A 629 10.89 26.62 -1.10
C THR A 629 12.20 26.80 -1.85
N ASP A 630 12.27 27.88 -2.61
CA ASP A 630 13.49 28.42 -3.21
C ASP A 630 14.40 29.15 -2.22
N LYS A 631 14.08 29.13 -0.92
CA LYS A 631 14.81 29.82 0.14
C LYS A 631 15.54 28.84 1.05
N LEU A 632 16.60 29.34 1.67
CA LEU A 632 17.29 28.63 2.75
C LEU A 632 16.34 28.46 3.94
N LEU A 633 16.22 27.23 4.43
CA LEU A 633 15.39 26.90 5.58
C LEU A 633 16.25 26.66 6.82
N LYS A 634 15.84 27.24 7.94
CA LYS A 634 16.39 26.96 9.27
C LYS A 634 15.32 26.32 10.14
N PHE A 635 15.66 25.20 10.77
CA PHE A 635 14.67 24.40 11.49
C PHE A 635 15.25 23.63 12.67
N HIS A 636 14.38 23.21 13.57
CA HIS A 636 14.65 22.23 14.62
C HIS A 636 13.73 21.01 14.41
N LEU A 637 14.20 19.83 14.81
CA LEU A 637 13.38 18.63 14.92
C LEU A 637 13.03 18.38 16.38
N GLU A 638 11.73 18.25 16.64
CA GLU A 638 11.17 17.90 17.94
C GLU A 638 10.27 16.67 17.80
N PRO A 639 10.79 15.46 18.08
CA PRO A 639 9.93 14.31 18.28
C PRO A 639 9.15 14.47 19.60
N MET A 640 7.85 14.18 19.57
CA MET A 640 6.95 14.45 20.68
C MET A 640 7.35 13.65 21.93
N ARG A 641 7.41 14.33 23.08
CA ARG A 641 7.93 13.77 24.34
C ARG A 641 7.19 12.52 24.79
N GLU A 642 5.90 12.45 24.49
CA GLU A 642 5.06 11.31 24.83
C GLU A 642 5.52 10.02 24.15
N LEU A 643 6.24 10.10 23.03
CA LEU A 643 6.71 8.93 22.29
C LEU A 643 7.91 8.23 22.94
N PHE A 644 8.60 8.91 23.86
CA PHE A 644 9.84 8.41 24.44
C PHE A 644 9.64 7.92 25.86
N THR A 645 10.25 6.77 26.15
CA THR A 645 10.27 6.23 27.52
C THR A 645 11.03 7.17 28.45
N SER A 646 10.42 7.48 29.59
CA SER A 646 10.98 8.38 30.60
C SER A 646 12.38 7.93 31.03
N GLY A 647 13.37 8.81 30.85
CA GLY A 647 14.74 8.58 31.34
C GLY A 647 15.74 8.06 30.32
N GLN A 648 15.33 7.79 29.08
CA GLN A 648 16.24 7.47 27.97
C GLN A 648 16.67 8.73 27.22
N ASP A 649 17.96 8.90 27.00
CA ASP A 649 18.50 9.97 26.15
C ASP A 649 18.50 9.53 24.68
N TRP A 650 18.39 10.50 23.77
CA TRP A 650 18.29 10.26 22.32
C TRP A 650 19.37 11.03 21.58
N CYS A 651 19.88 10.41 20.51
CA CYS A 651 20.90 10.95 19.64
C CYS A 651 20.31 11.22 18.26
N TYR A 652 20.89 12.21 17.56
CA TYR A 652 20.44 12.66 16.26
C TYR A 652 21.63 12.65 15.30
N TYR A 653 21.43 12.10 14.10
CA TYR A 653 22.46 12.02 13.08
C TYR A 653 21.87 12.37 11.71
N ASP A 654 22.40 13.43 11.08
CA ASP A 654 22.09 13.74 9.68
C ASP A 654 22.97 12.88 8.79
N ILE A 655 22.34 11.94 8.08
CA ILE A 655 23.03 10.97 7.22
C ILE A 655 23.60 11.66 5.98
N ILE A 656 22.88 12.63 5.43
CA ILE A 656 23.32 13.35 4.22
C ILE A 656 24.51 14.23 4.57
N ALA A 657 24.41 14.99 5.66
CA ALA A 657 25.46 15.89 6.12
C ALA A 657 26.63 15.19 6.87
N GLU A 658 26.49 13.90 7.20
CA GLU A 658 27.45 13.12 8.01
C GLU A 658 27.77 13.76 9.35
N LYS A 659 26.75 14.33 10.00
CA LYS A 659 26.93 15.14 11.20
C LYS A 659 26.06 14.64 12.33
N THR A 660 26.70 14.36 13.46
CA THR A 660 25.98 14.24 14.75
C THR A 660 25.41 15.60 15.11
N ILE A 661 24.11 15.65 15.29
CA ILE A 661 23.38 16.85 15.66
C ILE A 661 23.34 16.89 17.19
N LEU A 662 23.86 17.95 17.77
CA LEU A 662 23.72 18.16 19.22
C LEU A 662 22.24 18.32 19.54
N ALA A 663 21.78 17.64 20.58
CA ALA A 663 20.41 17.77 21.03
C ALA A 663 20.38 18.06 22.52
N THR A 664 19.46 18.93 22.93
CA THR A 664 18.94 18.83 24.29
C THR A 664 17.99 17.63 24.31
N LYS A 665 17.69 17.07 25.49
CA LYS A 665 16.97 15.79 25.67
C LYS A 665 15.82 15.50 24.68
N TYR A 666 15.12 16.53 24.16
CA TYR A 666 14.03 16.40 23.18
C TYR A 666 14.11 17.36 21.96
N TYR A 667 15.17 18.16 21.80
CA TYR A 667 15.26 19.14 20.71
C TYR A 667 16.61 19.09 20.03
N SER A 668 16.61 19.04 18.70
CA SER A 668 17.83 19.23 17.91
C SER A 668 18.37 20.65 18.04
N GLU A 669 19.68 20.83 17.81
CA GLU A 669 20.23 22.15 17.45
C GLU A 669 19.63 22.67 16.13
N GLU A 670 19.81 23.97 15.85
CA GLU A 670 19.31 24.59 14.61
C GLU A 670 20.03 23.95 13.41
N MET A 671 19.26 23.32 12.53
CA MET A 671 19.72 22.73 11.28
C MET A 671 19.43 23.69 10.11
N THR A 672 20.10 23.48 8.98
CA THR A 672 19.90 24.29 7.77
C THR A 672 19.71 23.40 6.54
N LEU A 673 18.71 23.72 5.73
CA LEU A 673 18.44 23.10 4.44
C LEU A 673 18.55 24.12 3.32
N ALA A 674 19.23 23.73 2.24
CA ALA A 674 19.28 24.52 1.01
C ALA A 674 17.88 24.69 0.39
N PRO A 675 17.67 25.70 -0.47
CA PRO A 675 16.53 25.75 -1.38
C PRO A 675 16.26 24.40 -2.03
N TYR A 676 15.04 23.90 -1.95
CA TYR A 676 14.63 22.59 -2.47
C TYR A 676 15.46 21.39 -1.99
N GLY A 677 16.21 21.56 -0.90
CA GLY A 677 17.09 20.54 -0.32
C GLY A 677 16.35 19.52 0.55
N THR A 678 17.05 18.43 0.85
CA THR A 678 16.53 17.32 1.68
C THR A 678 17.52 16.94 2.77
N SER A 679 17.02 16.46 3.91
CA SER A 679 17.81 15.85 4.99
C SER A 679 17.21 14.50 5.40
N LEU A 680 18.07 13.58 5.85
CA LEU A 680 17.70 12.30 6.45
C LEU A 680 18.24 12.27 7.87
N VAL A 681 17.36 12.51 8.84
CA VAL A 681 17.76 12.59 10.25
C VAL A 681 17.36 11.32 10.99
N TRP A 682 18.34 10.55 11.41
CA TRP A 682 18.13 9.37 12.24
C TRP A 682 18.15 9.74 13.72
N ILE A 683 17.07 9.39 14.41
CA ILE A 683 16.82 9.65 15.82
C ILE A 683 16.79 8.31 16.53
N TYR A 684 17.78 8.05 17.39
CA TYR A 684 18.01 6.73 17.97
C TYR A 684 18.36 6.83 19.46
N PRO A 685 18.11 5.76 20.23
CA PRO A 685 18.39 5.78 21.65
C PRO A 685 19.89 5.83 21.94
N SER A 686 20.29 6.66 22.91
CA SER A 686 21.63 6.62 23.49
C SER A 686 21.75 5.37 24.36
N VAL A 687 22.59 4.43 23.94
CA VAL A 687 22.80 3.13 24.59
C VAL A 687 24.29 2.86 24.74
N ASP A 688 24.70 2.32 25.89
CA ASP A 688 26.10 1.95 26.12
C ASP A 688 26.48 0.66 25.40
N GLU A 689 27.76 0.51 25.08
CA GLU A 689 28.25 -0.62 24.27
C GLU A 689 27.98 -1.99 24.89
N LYS A 690 28.01 -2.09 26.23
CA LYS A 690 27.80 -3.38 26.92
C LYS A 690 26.36 -3.85 26.77
N LEU A 691 25.41 -2.92 26.80
CA LEU A 691 24.00 -3.24 26.56
C LEU A 691 23.80 -3.73 25.12
N ILE A 692 24.45 -3.09 24.14
CA ILE A 692 24.40 -3.49 22.73
C ILE A 692 24.90 -4.92 22.58
N ASP A 693 26.12 -5.22 23.05
CA ASP A 693 26.71 -6.57 22.99
C ASP A 693 25.80 -7.64 23.60
N MET A 694 25.19 -7.33 24.75
CA MET A 694 24.27 -8.23 25.41
C MET A 694 23.01 -8.49 24.58
N GLU A 695 22.37 -7.46 24.03
CA GLU A 695 21.15 -7.63 23.23
C GLU A 695 21.44 -8.33 21.91
N VAL A 696 22.56 -8.02 21.26
CA VAL A 696 23.03 -8.71 20.05
C VAL A 696 23.23 -10.19 20.32
N LYS A 697 23.93 -10.56 21.40
CA LYS A 697 24.12 -11.96 21.79
C LYS A 697 22.78 -12.67 21.99
N LYS A 698 21.85 -12.05 22.73
CA LYS A 698 20.50 -12.62 22.95
C LYS A 698 19.73 -12.79 21.64
N ALA A 699 19.84 -11.85 20.71
CA ALA A 699 19.17 -11.91 19.41
C ALA A 699 19.69 -13.09 18.58
N LEU A 700 21.02 -13.28 18.52
CA LEU A 700 21.62 -14.42 17.81
C LEU A 700 21.27 -15.78 18.45
N GLU A 701 21.25 -15.85 19.78
CA GLU A 701 20.75 -17.04 20.50
C GLU A 701 19.26 -17.31 20.21
N THR A 702 18.45 -16.25 20.11
CA THR A 702 17.03 -16.35 19.74
C THR A 702 16.86 -16.90 18.32
N MET A 703 17.63 -16.40 17.35
CA MET A 703 17.62 -16.93 15.98
C MET A 703 18.01 -18.41 15.94
N SER A 704 19.00 -18.84 16.73
CA SER A 704 19.34 -20.27 16.86
C SER A 704 18.16 -21.07 17.41
N ARG A 705 17.53 -20.61 18.49
CA ARG A 705 16.36 -21.27 19.09
C ARG A 705 15.19 -21.41 18.11
N TYR A 706 14.95 -20.39 17.28
CA TYR A 706 13.90 -20.43 16.27
C TYR A 706 14.21 -21.45 15.17
N LYS A 707 15.47 -21.52 14.71
CA LYS A 707 15.94 -22.53 13.74
C LYS A 707 15.78 -23.94 14.29
N ASP A 708 16.21 -24.18 15.53
CA ASP A 708 16.12 -25.50 16.20
C ASP A 708 14.67 -26.00 16.36
N ARG A 709 13.69 -25.10 16.33
CA ARG A 709 12.25 -25.39 16.44
C ARG A 709 11.52 -25.43 15.10
N GLU A 710 12.24 -25.22 13.99
CA GLU A 710 11.66 -25.13 12.63
C GLU A 710 10.57 -24.06 12.54
N LEU A 711 10.77 -22.90 13.18
CA LEU A 711 9.85 -21.77 13.05
C LEU A 711 10.09 -21.05 11.73
N ASP A 712 9.05 -20.40 11.22
CA ASP A 712 9.16 -19.51 10.07
C ASP A 712 9.90 -18.23 10.47
N ILE A 713 11.15 -18.13 10.01
CA ILE A 713 12.05 -17.00 10.26
C ILE A 713 12.39 -16.23 8.99
N SER A 714 11.66 -16.45 7.89
CA SER A 714 11.99 -15.82 6.60
C SER A 714 12.04 -14.30 6.69
N PHE A 715 11.12 -13.70 7.45
CA PHE A 715 11.05 -12.25 7.66
C PHE A 715 12.19 -11.69 8.54
N LEU A 716 12.88 -12.54 9.31
CA LEU A 716 14.02 -12.16 10.16
C LEU A 716 15.36 -12.48 9.51
N HIS A 717 15.38 -13.26 8.42
CA HIS A 717 16.64 -13.72 7.82
C HIS A 717 17.53 -12.57 7.38
N ASN A 718 16.97 -11.61 6.65
CA ASN A 718 17.71 -10.43 6.19
C ASN A 718 18.12 -9.52 7.36
N ILE A 719 17.29 -9.42 8.39
CA ILE A 719 17.60 -8.67 9.61
C ILE A 719 18.78 -9.30 10.37
N GLU A 720 18.80 -10.62 10.53
CA GLU A 720 19.94 -11.35 11.13
C GLU A 720 21.21 -11.15 10.30
N LYS A 721 21.11 -11.20 8.98
CA LYS A 721 22.24 -10.99 8.08
C LYS A 721 22.83 -9.60 8.25
N SER A 722 22.01 -8.55 8.14
CA SER A 722 22.46 -7.16 8.33
C SER A 722 23.00 -6.92 9.73
N LEU A 723 22.38 -7.51 10.76
CA LEU A 723 22.90 -7.42 12.13
C LEU A 723 24.35 -7.92 12.21
N ARG A 724 24.67 -9.07 11.59
CA ARG A 724 26.02 -9.64 11.60
C ARG A 724 27.02 -8.82 10.79
N GLU A 725 26.59 -8.22 9.69
CA GLU A 725 27.41 -7.34 8.84
C GLU A 725 27.71 -6.03 9.57
N ASP A 726 26.70 -5.37 10.13
CA ASP A 726 26.83 -4.08 10.82
C ASP A 726 27.63 -4.18 12.13
N MET A 727 27.66 -5.35 12.79
CA MET A 727 28.53 -5.62 13.94
C MET A 727 30.03 -5.45 13.63
N GLN A 728 30.43 -5.52 12.36
CA GLN A 728 31.82 -5.36 11.94
C GLN A 728 32.19 -3.88 11.70
N ASN A 729 31.23 -2.96 11.90
CA ASN A 729 31.40 -1.54 11.64
C ASN A 729 31.02 -0.71 12.88
N ASP A 730 32.03 -0.17 13.56
CA ASP A 730 31.86 0.65 14.77
C ASP A 730 30.90 1.84 14.58
N SER A 731 30.83 2.42 13.37
CA SER A 731 29.93 3.55 13.08
C SER A 731 28.44 3.16 13.04
N LEU A 732 28.13 1.86 12.97
CA LEU A 732 26.77 1.32 12.93
C LEU A 732 26.36 0.63 14.23
N PHE A 733 27.16 0.75 15.29
CA PHE A 733 26.89 0.08 16.56
C PHE A 733 25.51 0.42 17.17
N PRO A 734 25.00 1.67 17.12
CA PRO A 734 23.63 1.94 17.57
C PRO A 734 22.56 1.28 16.68
N LYS A 735 22.88 0.97 15.42
CA LYS A 735 21.94 0.30 14.50
C LYS A 735 21.87 -1.19 14.80
N THR A 736 22.98 -1.83 15.17
CA THR A 736 22.98 -3.25 15.59
C THR A 736 22.08 -3.46 16.81
N TYR A 737 22.06 -2.51 17.74
CA TYR A 737 21.09 -2.51 18.85
C TYR A 737 19.64 -2.53 18.36
N CYS A 738 19.29 -1.65 17.42
CA CYS A 738 17.94 -1.56 16.88
C CYS A 738 17.52 -2.86 16.16
N LEU A 739 18.41 -3.46 15.35
CA LEU A 739 18.17 -4.73 14.69
C LEU A 739 18.07 -5.90 15.69
N ALA A 740 18.86 -5.91 16.76
CA ALA A 740 18.75 -6.91 17.82
C ALA A 740 17.40 -6.79 18.57
N ARG A 741 16.98 -5.56 18.90
CA ARG A 741 15.68 -5.30 19.54
C ARG A 741 14.50 -5.70 18.65
N PHE A 742 14.62 -5.50 17.34
CA PHE A 742 13.66 -6.00 16.39
C PHE A 742 13.49 -7.53 16.51
N ILE A 743 14.58 -8.30 16.45
CA ILE A 743 14.53 -9.76 16.59
C ILE A 743 13.91 -10.16 17.95
N LEU A 744 14.34 -9.51 19.03
CA LEU A 744 13.92 -9.84 20.39
C LEU A 744 12.46 -9.47 20.71
N SER A 745 11.89 -8.50 19.99
CA SER A 745 10.49 -8.10 20.11
C SER A 745 9.56 -8.84 19.14
N SER A 746 10.12 -9.62 18.21
CA SER A 746 9.35 -10.36 17.22
C SER A 746 8.79 -11.67 17.78
N LEU A 747 7.55 -11.98 17.39
CA LEU A 747 6.95 -13.29 17.54
C LEU A 747 7.19 -14.11 16.27
N CYS A 748 7.51 -15.40 16.43
CA CYS A 748 7.68 -16.33 15.31
C CYS A 748 6.59 -17.40 15.33
N LEU A 749 6.25 -17.88 14.13
CA LEU A 749 5.15 -18.82 13.93
C LEU A 749 5.66 -20.16 13.40
N LYS A 750 5.06 -21.26 13.88
CA LYS A 750 4.99 -22.51 13.12
C LYS A 750 3.58 -22.60 12.56
N ARG A 751 3.42 -22.75 11.24
CA ARG A 751 2.11 -22.67 10.57
C ARG A 751 1.86 -23.85 9.66
N ASN A 752 0.58 -24.16 9.44
CA ASN A 752 0.16 -25.19 8.51
C ASN A 752 -1.26 -24.92 8.02
N VAL A 753 -1.56 -25.44 6.83
CA VAL A 753 -2.87 -25.38 6.18
C VAL A 753 -3.24 -26.78 5.74
N THR A 754 -4.46 -27.21 6.03
CA THR A 754 -5.00 -28.52 5.65
C THR A 754 -6.29 -28.32 4.86
N GLU A 755 -6.33 -28.81 3.63
CA GLU A 755 -7.55 -28.83 2.80
C GLU A 755 -8.26 -30.17 2.96
N TYR A 756 -9.58 -30.13 3.13
CA TYR A 756 -10.43 -31.30 3.27
C TYR A 756 -11.15 -31.64 1.97
N SER A 757 -11.64 -32.88 1.85
CA SER A 757 -12.34 -33.37 0.66
C SER A 757 -13.65 -32.64 0.36
N ASP A 758 -14.24 -31.96 1.35
CA ASP A 758 -15.43 -31.13 1.20
C ASP A 758 -15.10 -29.68 0.75
N GLY A 759 -13.82 -29.37 0.51
CA GLY A 759 -13.34 -28.06 0.10
C GLY A 759 -13.14 -27.07 1.24
N SER A 760 -13.40 -27.46 2.50
CA SER A 760 -13.05 -26.63 3.65
C SER A 760 -11.54 -26.62 3.90
N ILE A 761 -11.04 -25.55 4.51
CA ILE A 761 -9.64 -25.40 4.88
C ILE A 761 -9.47 -25.11 6.37
N ASP A 762 -8.56 -25.83 7.01
CA ASP A 762 -8.08 -25.56 8.35
C ASP A 762 -6.74 -24.85 8.29
N ILE A 763 -6.63 -23.73 8.99
CA ILE A 763 -5.41 -22.95 9.10
C ILE A 763 -5.06 -22.87 10.57
N TRP A 764 -3.86 -23.33 10.93
CA TRP A 764 -3.38 -23.22 12.31
C TRP A 764 -1.97 -22.62 12.39
N ALA A 765 -1.71 -21.97 13.52
CA ALA A 765 -0.43 -21.39 13.86
C ALA A 765 -0.07 -21.66 15.33
N GLU A 766 1.19 -21.97 15.60
CA GLU A 766 1.79 -21.97 16.93
C GLU A 766 2.68 -20.73 17.07
N VAL A 767 2.47 -19.94 18.12
CA VAL A 767 3.16 -18.65 18.32
C VAL A 767 4.18 -18.78 19.44
N TYR A 768 5.41 -18.35 19.17
CA TYR A 768 6.53 -18.39 20.12
C TYR A 768 7.16 -17.01 20.33
N ASP A 769 7.55 -16.72 21.58
CA ASP A 769 8.34 -15.55 21.95
C ASP A 769 9.85 -15.76 21.73
N CYS A 770 10.66 -14.74 21.96
CA CYS A 770 12.12 -14.80 21.83
C CYS A 770 12.80 -15.82 22.77
N ASN A 771 12.13 -16.27 23.83
CA ASN A 771 12.60 -17.33 24.73
C ASN A 771 12.19 -18.73 24.26
N GLY A 772 11.49 -18.85 23.13
CA GLY A 772 10.95 -20.10 22.61
C GLY A 772 9.75 -20.63 23.41
N LYS A 773 9.04 -19.76 24.13
CA LYS A 773 7.85 -20.12 24.91
C LYS A 773 6.58 -19.85 24.11
N PRO A 774 5.57 -20.73 24.19
CA PRO A 774 4.27 -20.49 23.57
C PRO A 774 3.58 -19.23 24.14
N VAL A 775 3.02 -18.40 23.26
CA VAL A 775 2.39 -17.12 23.61
C VAL A 775 0.86 -17.21 23.52
N SER A 776 0.19 -17.03 24.65
CA SER A 776 -1.28 -16.91 24.71
C SER A 776 -1.75 -15.48 24.50
N ASN A 777 -3.01 -15.33 24.05
CA ASN A 777 -3.64 -14.04 23.75
C ASN A 777 -2.89 -13.19 22.70
N ALA A 778 -2.07 -13.80 21.85
CA ALA A 778 -1.49 -13.14 20.69
C ALA A 778 -2.59 -12.84 19.67
N GLN A 779 -2.50 -11.68 19.02
CA GLN A 779 -3.36 -11.39 17.89
C GLN A 779 -2.77 -12.04 16.63
N VAL A 780 -3.37 -13.14 16.20
CA VAL A 780 -2.93 -13.89 15.02
C VAL A 780 -3.99 -13.74 13.92
N TYR A 781 -3.56 -13.35 12.73
CA TYR A 781 -4.42 -13.14 11.58
C TYR A 781 -3.90 -13.89 10.36
N VAL A 782 -4.82 -14.24 9.49
CA VAL A 782 -4.55 -14.78 8.15
C VAL A 782 -5.23 -13.89 7.11
N ARG A 783 -4.59 -13.72 5.95
CA ARG A 783 -5.20 -13.09 4.78
C ARG A 783 -5.04 -14.02 3.59
N LEU A 784 -6.14 -14.28 2.88
CA LEU A 784 -6.12 -15.09 1.66
C LEU A 784 -5.80 -14.20 0.46
N VAL A 785 -4.81 -14.60 -0.35
CA VAL A 785 -4.44 -13.90 -1.60
C VAL A 785 -4.31 -14.93 -2.75
N PRO A 786 -5.08 -14.80 -3.85
CA PRO A 786 -6.04 -13.72 -4.11
C PRO A 786 -7.32 -13.87 -3.29
N GLY A 787 -7.91 -12.75 -2.86
CA GLY A 787 -9.14 -12.72 -2.10
C GLY A 787 -9.74 -11.31 -1.95
N VAL A 788 -10.65 -11.17 -0.98
CA VAL A 788 -11.04 -9.86 -0.49
C VAL A 788 -9.98 -9.39 0.50
N PHE A 789 -9.64 -8.11 0.49
CA PHE A 789 -8.76 -7.54 1.51
C PHE A 789 -9.45 -7.58 2.89
N LYS A 790 -9.16 -8.64 3.65
CA LYS A 790 -9.70 -8.90 4.98
C LYS A 790 -8.73 -9.74 5.79
N TRP A 791 -8.39 -9.27 6.98
CA TRP A 791 -7.65 -10.05 7.98
C TRP A 791 -8.64 -10.89 8.78
N LEU A 792 -8.47 -12.20 8.75
CA LEU A 792 -9.30 -13.16 9.48
C LEU A 792 -8.58 -13.55 10.78
N PRO A 793 -9.15 -13.29 11.96
CA PRO A 793 -8.51 -13.63 13.23
C PRO A 793 -8.57 -15.14 13.49
N LEU A 794 -7.44 -15.73 13.90
CA LEU A 794 -7.40 -17.10 14.40
C LEU A 794 -7.74 -17.10 15.89
N GLN A 795 -8.48 -18.12 16.33
CA GLN A 795 -8.88 -18.28 17.72
C GLN A 795 -7.90 -19.19 18.46
N GLU A 796 -7.49 -18.80 19.67
CA GLU A 796 -6.65 -19.66 20.52
C GLU A 796 -7.46 -20.89 20.97
N ASN A 797 -7.02 -22.09 20.60
CA ASN A 797 -7.69 -23.35 20.98
C ASN A 797 -6.92 -24.12 22.06
N GLN A 798 -5.62 -23.87 22.16
CA GLN A 798 -4.69 -24.38 23.14
C GLN A 798 -3.69 -23.25 23.42
N ARG A 799 -3.08 -23.24 24.60
CA ARG A 799 -1.99 -22.31 24.93
C ARG A 799 -0.97 -22.17 23.79
N GLY A 800 -0.91 -21.00 23.17
CA GLY A 800 0.00 -20.67 22.07
C GLY A 800 -0.33 -21.28 20.72
N LYS A 801 -1.51 -21.90 20.58
CA LYS A 801 -2.01 -22.49 19.33
C LYS A 801 -3.31 -21.82 18.90
N TYR A 802 -3.33 -21.40 17.65
CA TYR A 802 -4.40 -20.61 17.06
C TYR A 802 -4.93 -21.33 15.84
N LYS A 803 -6.25 -21.31 15.63
CA LYS A 803 -6.89 -21.98 14.52
C LYS A 803 -8.06 -21.17 13.96
N ILE A 804 -8.26 -21.26 12.65
CA ILE A 804 -9.51 -20.93 11.98
C ILE A 804 -9.86 -22.06 11.00
N THR A 805 -11.16 -22.33 10.86
CA THR A 805 -11.71 -23.25 9.86
C THR A 805 -12.55 -22.41 8.92
N LEU A 806 -12.26 -22.46 7.62
CA LEU A 806 -13.02 -21.78 6.58
C LEU A 806 -13.75 -22.82 5.76
N SER A 807 -15.08 -22.71 5.71
CA SER A 807 -15.90 -23.52 4.82
C SER A 807 -15.72 -23.07 3.37
N GLN A 808 -16.20 -23.87 2.41
CA GLN A 808 -16.17 -23.48 1.00
C GLN A 808 -16.91 -22.15 0.73
N GLU A 809 -17.93 -21.83 1.53
CA GLU A 809 -18.70 -20.58 1.41
C GLU A 809 -17.92 -19.36 1.94
N ASP A 810 -16.93 -19.57 2.81
CA ASP A 810 -16.06 -18.51 3.34
C ASP A 810 -14.92 -18.16 2.38
N LEU A 811 -14.68 -18.98 1.36
CA LEU A 811 -13.60 -18.80 0.40
C LEU A 811 -13.92 -17.68 -0.60
N PRO A 812 -12.90 -16.93 -1.08
CA PRO A 812 -13.09 -15.93 -2.11
C PRO A 812 -13.70 -16.53 -3.38
N VAL A 813 -14.50 -15.72 -4.07
CA VAL A 813 -15.22 -16.11 -5.29
C VAL A 813 -14.73 -15.24 -6.45
N PHE A 814 -14.41 -15.84 -7.59
CA PHE A 814 -13.90 -15.15 -8.77
C PHE A 814 -14.66 -15.57 -10.03
N TYR A 815 -14.69 -14.69 -11.01
CA TYR A 815 -15.31 -14.97 -12.30
C TYR A 815 -14.46 -15.93 -13.12
N ASP A 816 -15.02 -17.09 -13.46
CA ASP A 816 -14.42 -18.02 -14.42
C ASP A 816 -14.88 -17.60 -15.82
N SER A 817 -13.99 -16.94 -16.59
CA SER A 817 -14.33 -16.42 -17.92
C SER A 817 -14.66 -17.49 -18.95
N LYS A 818 -14.21 -18.74 -18.74
CA LYS A 818 -14.52 -19.87 -19.62
C LYS A 818 -15.92 -20.42 -19.36
N GLU A 819 -16.29 -20.58 -18.09
CA GLU A 819 -17.63 -21.05 -17.71
C GLU A 819 -18.65 -19.93 -17.58
N GLN A 820 -18.19 -18.68 -17.63
CA GLN A 820 -18.98 -17.45 -17.52
C GLN A 820 -19.85 -17.44 -16.27
N LYS A 821 -19.23 -17.74 -15.12
CA LYS A 821 -19.89 -17.75 -13.81
C LYS A 821 -18.88 -17.53 -12.69
N TYR A 822 -19.36 -16.96 -11.58
CA TYR A 822 -18.58 -16.87 -10.35
C TYR A 822 -18.45 -18.23 -9.67
N LYS A 823 -17.25 -18.57 -9.21
CA LYS A 823 -16.95 -19.80 -8.47
C LYS A 823 -16.07 -19.52 -7.24
N PRO A 824 -16.28 -20.24 -6.13
CA PRO A 824 -15.32 -20.26 -5.05
C PRO A 824 -13.95 -20.68 -5.55
N LEU A 825 -12.91 -20.11 -4.97
CA LEU A 825 -11.54 -20.58 -5.13
C LEU A 825 -11.48 -22.05 -4.69
N SER A 826 -10.89 -22.92 -5.51
CA SER A 826 -10.85 -24.37 -5.26
C SER A 826 -9.49 -25.00 -5.61
N GLY A 827 -9.07 -26.02 -4.86
CA GLY A 827 -7.92 -26.90 -5.15
C GLY A 827 -6.56 -26.39 -4.66
N SER A 828 -5.47 -27.06 -5.12
CA SER A 828 -4.05 -26.78 -4.79
C SER A 828 -3.49 -25.41 -5.24
N ASN A 829 -4.38 -24.46 -5.51
CA ASN A 829 -4.10 -23.07 -5.87
C ASN A 829 -3.77 -22.20 -4.64
N TYR A 830 -3.84 -22.78 -3.44
CA TYR A 830 -3.24 -22.18 -2.25
C TYR A 830 -1.72 -22.27 -2.36
N SER A 831 -1.05 -21.13 -2.22
CA SER A 831 0.33 -21.15 -1.72
C SER A 831 0.24 -21.08 -0.20
N LEU A 832 0.69 -22.13 0.48
CA LEU A 832 0.94 -22.12 1.93
C LEU A 832 1.72 -20.86 2.34
N ASN A 833 2.59 -20.33 1.48
CA ASN A 833 3.39 -19.14 1.77
C ASN A 833 2.58 -17.83 1.83
N ARG A 834 1.30 -17.83 1.41
CA ARG A 834 0.45 -16.61 1.34
C ARG A 834 -0.88 -16.77 2.06
N VAL A 835 -0.87 -17.68 3.03
CA VAL A 835 -1.87 -17.86 4.08
C VAL A 835 -1.22 -17.41 5.39
#